data_AF-A0A9D7EVK6-F1
#
_entry.id   AF-A0A9D7EVK6-F1
#
_cell.length_a   1.000
_cell.length_b   1.000
_cell.length_c   1.000
_cell.angle_alpha   90.00
_cell.angle_beta   90.00
_cell.angle_gamma   90.00
#
_symmetry.space_group_name_H-M   'P 1'
#
loop_
_entity.id
_entity.type
_entity.pdbx_description
1 polymer ?
#
loop_
_entity_poly.entity_id
_entity_poly.type
_entity_poly.pdbx_seq_one_letter_code
_entity_poly.pdbx_strand_id
1 'polypeptide(L)'
;MSGKKSSHSFDEKRRRLLKFLGLGSAIFLSKPGSTQIRVNPTRPTKEITDLKLAPRFISINVLRQFDLLSLELRYYNFSLSGNILQKKGNPAYVVVVFQPQSMSEQAWKEEQNSIESPSVPGRMLIGGESRLVFSIPANISSIPLDVKELLAWEKYDLVVNERAKQPSSGRVIIKPVSNPKIEKIQKTINNVSKIKNIIAGRGITKDERQIINREIVPEERNSRADAILNVRDNITALIKDPVGPLTELETSLEIPMRLYLSPTSIAGWSHIRKLNADKGILKDTNRLFELWHTRMGTKTKNGNVDESSLTNEQRILRAMWADDAKPKHTDPVIPKADNYLGLTSMSNKDRHRIVHESSNYQIPGFVPQPIKAFKLFLTTLGAWLDSELLVDRNKLLTAEVLYGGDNNALNLLKWRHIETLGREHYVEIVEAGNIMPFGHEAVLIKITERKPHTGTGTAANFQRMIVVITETVKDYNYRDSKGEFMNFSFSKVEMITTTSPLLDFNKKKLVDVNDMVATDQFVIRSENKDVPFKIKAEDLDGNFVDFIIPLAFISTNVLGSATNRTKLVDAYNAGFKISNNSNLKGQKFTLAPQVKNGNDTTYVAQEISFGAKTYTNANEPQGFLPVLKQANIIEPSYQRLTGIAQPVSVSLEDDNNKGHVFAKFNFAQAVNFAGQSDKTGGMATPNFNLSGLSKLAGAFGGDISKFKTAAASADDFFSVSNIPDPKLFGVFKLSEILNFVSGDASSYDIAKPLMDRVPKIPNLTTEETADEYITSYVIKPKLKNIDLGFVQFIQKGGSSFSIVTQARVKKKNPTGVPSFGTDATLTAFKIGILKGLINIDFNKISFVTEAGKKADVSVEMANPCVVFGGALAFINNINSLIPSDGFSDPPYLDVSLTGIKCGYSLAIPNVQMGVFSLSNMTLGAEVNLPFTGAPLTFGFNFCTRQQPFCLTVSFLGGGGFFGMEIDLQGIRMIEASLEFGAAVSINLGVASGGVSIMAGIYFKMELVDGQNSTTLTGYVRINGSLCILGLITASIELYMALTYLIDKEKAYGEATLKMKIEILFFSASVTLHTQRTFKGSGKDPNFQMAIKENEWLEYCAAFAA
;
A
#
# COMPACT_ATOMS: atom_id res chain seq x y z
N MET A 1 -36.34 -50.97 -19.80
CA MET A 1 -37.15 -51.69 -20.80
C MET A 1 -36.26 -52.17 -21.94
N SER A 2 -36.41 -53.45 -22.26
CA SER A 2 -35.93 -54.24 -23.40
C SER A 2 -35.23 -53.54 -24.59
N GLY A 3 -34.00 -53.97 -24.86
CA GLY A 3 -33.65 -54.65 -26.12
C GLY A 3 -33.40 -53.81 -27.39
N LYS A 4 -32.11 -53.59 -27.70
CA LYS A 4 -31.47 -53.99 -28.98
C LYS A 4 -29.98 -53.60 -28.96
N LYS A 5 -29.10 -54.57 -28.70
CA LYS A 5 -27.67 -54.45 -29.05
C LYS A 5 -27.57 -54.57 -30.58
N SER A 6 -27.37 -53.47 -31.30
CA SER A 6 -26.97 -53.54 -32.71
C SER A 6 -25.46 -53.74 -32.79
N SER A 7 -25.04 -55.00 -32.89
CA SER A 7 -23.68 -55.33 -33.33
C SER A 7 -23.58 -55.03 -34.83
N HIS A 8 -23.42 -53.75 -35.19
CA HIS A 8 -23.01 -53.39 -36.54
C HIS A 8 -21.64 -54.02 -36.80
N SER A 9 -21.53 -54.83 -37.86
CA SER A 9 -20.29 -55.51 -38.20
C SER A 9 -19.18 -54.48 -38.43
N PHE A 10 -17.94 -54.89 -38.20
CA PHE A 10 -16.75 -54.06 -38.39
C PHE A 10 -16.73 -53.39 -39.78
N ASP A 11 -17.27 -54.07 -40.80
CA ASP A 11 -17.35 -53.55 -42.16
C ASP A 11 -18.34 -52.40 -42.34
N GLU A 12 -19.47 -52.39 -41.63
CA GLU A 12 -20.41 -51.26 -41.66
C GLU A 12 -19.83 -50.01 -41.00
N LYS A 13 -19.12 -50.18 -39.88
CA LYS A 13 -18.41 -49.08 -39.19
C LYS A 13 -17.27 -48.54 -40.06
N ARG A 14 -16.51 -49.42 -40.70
CA ARG A 14 -15.47 -49.06 -41.68
C ARG A 14 -16.07 -48.33 -42.89
N ARG A 15 -17.21 -48.78 -43.42
CA ARG A 15 -17.88 -48.14 -44.58
C ARG A 15 -18.47 -46.77 -44.23
N ARG A 16 -18.95 -46.57 -43.01
CA ARG A 16 -19.34 -45.24 -42.49
C ARG A 16 -18.12 -44.34 -42.29
N LEU A 17 -17.03 -44.85 -41.69
CA LEU A 17 -15.78 -44.10 -41.53
C LEU A 17 -15.19 -43.68 -42.88
N LEU A 18 -15.16 -44.58 -43.86
CA LEU A 18 -14.73 -44.30 -45.23
C LEU A 18 -15.67 -43.32 -45.94
N LYS A 19 -16.98 -43.34 -45.67
CA LYS A 19 -17.92 -42.31 -46.16
C LYS A 19 -17.68 -40.95 -45.51
N PHE A 20 -17.36 -40.90 -44.22
CA PHE A 20 -16.98 -39.67 -43.50
C PHE A 20 -15.63 -39.11 -43.97
N LEU A 21 -14.71 -39.96 -44.41
CA LEU A 21 -13.43 -39.59 -45.05
C LEU A 21 -13.56 -39.27 -46.56
N GLY A 22 -14.78 -39.18 -47.11
CA GLY A 22 -15.00 -38.87 -48.54
C GLY A 22 -14.70 -40.02 -49.52
N LEU A 23 -14.29 -41.20 -49.05
CA LEU A 23 -13.86 -42.36 -49.85
C LEU A 23 -15.02 -43.30 -50.28
N GLY A 24 -16.26 -42.97 -49.92
CA GLY A 24 -17.41 -43.88 -50.01
C GLY A 24 -17.94 -44.22 -51.40
N SER A 25 -17.54 -43.49 -52.45
CA SER A 25 -18.07 -43.64 -53.83
C SER A 25 -17.15 -44.43 -54.78
N ALA A 26 -15.98 -44.89 -54.32
CA ALA A 26 -14.97 -45.50 -55.18
C ALA A 26 -15.01 -47.03 -55.31
N ILE A 27 -15.97 -47.72 -54.69
CA ILE A 27 -16.09 -49.19 -54.80
C ILE A 27 -17.04 -49.54 -55.95
N PHE A 28 -16.57 -49.38 -57.18
CA PHE A 28 -17.10 -50.12 -58.32
C PHE A 28 -15.96 -50.90 -59.00
N LEU A 29 -16.29 -52.17 -59.25
CA LEU A 29 -15.50 -53.26 -59.83
C LEU A 29 -14.38 -52.80 -60.79
N SER A 30 -13.12 -52.91 -60.35
CA SER A 30 -11.95 -52.90 -61.23
C SER A 30 -10.82 -53.73 -60.63
N LYS A 31 -9.92 -54.24 -61.48
CA LYS A 31 -8.85 -55.18 -61.13
C LYS A 31 -7.98 -54.65 -59.97
N PRO A 32 -7.53 -55.52 -59.04
CA PRO A 32 -6.67 -55.13 -57.94
C PRO A 32 -5.35 -54.54 -58.48
N GLY A 33 -5.10 -53.27 -58.19
CA GLY A 33 -3.83 -52.59 -58.43
C GLY A 33 -3.77 -51.52 -59.53
N SER A 34 -4.90 -51.17 -60.18
CA SER A 34 -4.90 -50.07 -61.16
C SER A 34 -5.13 -48.70 -60.51
N THR A 35 -4.17 -47.79 -60.70
CA THR A 35 -4.35 -46.34 -60.46
C THR A 35 -5.53 -45.80 -61.27
N GLN A 36 -6.42 -45.01 -60.66
CA GLN A 36 -7.57 -44.44 -61.37
C GLN A 36 -7.39 -42.93 -61.56
N ILE A 37 -7.51 -42.47 -62.81
CA ILE A 37 -7.64 -41.06 -63.18
C ILE A 37 -9.09 -40.86 -63.64
N ARG A 38 -9.82 -39.94 -63.00
CA ARG A 38 -11.19 -39.56 -63.42
C ARG A 38 -11.23 -38.08 -63.73
N VAL A 39 -11.52 -37.74 -64.98
CA VAL A 39 -11.79 -36.36 -65.40
C VAL A 39 -13.27 -36.06 -65.19
N ASN A 40 -13.57 -35.05 -64.40
CA ASN A 40 -14.96 -34.63 -64.17
C ASN A 40 -15.30 -33.42 -65.03
N PRO A 41 -16.31 -33.49 -65.91
CA PRO A 41 -16.96 -32.28 -66.41
C PRO A 41 -17.63 -31.57 -65.22
N THR A 42 -17.45 -30.25 -65.14
CA THR A 42 -17.69 -29.39 -63.97
C THR A 42 -18.95 -29.63 -63.15
N ARG A 43 -18.83 -29.55 -61.81
CA ARG A 43 -19.95 -29.28 -60.91
C ARG A 43 -20.18 -27.76 -60.80
N PRO A 44 -21.41 -27.25 -60.98
CA PRO A 44 -21.73 -25.89 -60.55
C PRO A 44 -21.69 -25.83 -59.01
N THR A 45 -20.89 -24.92 -58.48
CA THR A 45 -20.99 -24.51 -57.07
C THR A 45 -22.33 -23.78 -56.89
N LYS A 46 -23.11 -24.20 -55.90
CA LYS A 46 -24.38 -23.56 -55.52
C LYS A 46 -24.07 -22.19 -54.91
N GLU A 47 -23.91 -21.19 -55.76
CA GLU A 47 -24.17 -19.79 -55.44
C GLU A 47 -24.35 -19.03 -56.76
N ILE A 48 -25.44 -18.27 -56.82
CA ILE A 48 -25.89 -17.40 -57.91
C ILE A 48 -26.67 -18.11 -59.02
N THR A 49 -27.98 -17.92 -58.97
CA THR A 49 -28.91 -18.02 -60.10
C THR A 49 -28.54 -17.01 -61.18
N ASP A 50 -28.62 -17.47 -62.42
CA ASP A 50 -28.41 -16.79 -63.71
C ASP A 50 -27.00 -16.74 -64.31
N LEU A 51 -26.97 -17.13 -65.59
CA LEU A 51 -25.87 -17.31 -66.56
C LEU A 51 -25.14 -18.67 -66.52
N LYS A 52 -25.30 -19.43 -67.61
CA LYS A 52 -24.43 -20.56 -68.00
C LYS A 52 -22.99 -20.05 -68.18
N LEU A 53 -22.22 -19.95 -67.10
CA LEU A 53 -20.78 -19.72 -67.19
C LEU A 53 -20.09 -20.99 -67.70
N ALA A 54 -19.17 -20.82 -68.65
CA ALA A 54 -18.24 -21.86 -69.05
C ALA A 54 -17.44 -22.38 -67.83
N PRO A 55 -17.02 -23.66 -67.82
CA PRO A 55 -16.23 -24.22 -66.73
C PRO A 55 -14.94 -23.43 -66.51
N ARG A 56 -14.73 -22.90 -65.29
CA ARG A 56 -13.54 -22.10 -64.91
C ARG A 56 -12.22 -22.88 -64.95
N PHE A 57 -12.27 -24.20 -64.75
CA PHE A 57 -11.12 -25.10 -64.71
C PHE A 57 -11.50 -26.54 -65.12
N ILE A 58 -10.50 -27.37 -65.41
CA ILE A 58 -10.66 -28.83 -65.60
C ILE A 58 -10.32 -29.52 -64.28
N SER A 59 -11.23 -30.35 -63.75
CA SER A 59 -11.02 -31.10 -62.51
C SER A 59 -10.65 -32.56 -62.80
N ILE A 60 -9.58 -33.03 -62.16
CA ILE A 60 -9.05 -34.39 -62.30
C ILE A 60 -8.88 -34.99 -60.92
N ASN A 61 -9.52 -36.13 -60.67
CA ASN A 61 -9.30 -36.91 -59.46
C ASN A 61 -8.22 -37.96 -59.70
N VAL A 62 -7.21 -37.98 -58.83
CA VAL A 62 -6.12 -38.94 -58.84
C VAL A 62 -6.27 -39.86 -57.62
N LEU A 63 -6.52 -41.14 -57.86
CA LEU A 63 -6.74 -42.14 -56.81
C LEU A 63 -5.72 -43.29 -56.91
N ARG A 64 -5.06 -43.63 -55.79
CA ARG A 64 -4.31 -44.89 -55.63
C ARG A 64 -4.70 -45.58 -54.33
N GLN A 65 -5.18 -46.80 -54.45
CA GLN A 65 -5.76 -47.54 -53.32
C GLN A 65 -4.73 -48.02 -52.30
N PHE A 66 -3.54 -48.45 -52.78
CA PHE A 66 -2.55 -49.10 -51.93
C PHE A 66 -1.88 -48.17 -50.91
N ASP A 67 -1.66 -46.91 -51.28
CA ASP A 67 -1.08 -45.88 -50.40
C ASP A 67 -2.12 -44.79 -50.04
N LEU A 68 -3.41 -45.04 -50.31
CA LEU A 68 -4.51 -44.11 -50.05
C LEU A 68 -4.34 -42.71 -50.68
N LEU A 69 -3.67 -42.57 -51.83
CA LEU A 69 -3.65 -41.29 -52.56
C LEU A 69 -5.07 -40.94 -53.03
N SER A 70 -5.50 -39.71 -52.75
CA SER A 70 -6.79 -39.15 -53.14
C SER A 70 -6.67 -37.63 -53.19
N LEU A 71 -6.52 -37.10 -54.40
CA LEU A 71 -6.39 -35.66 -54.66
C LEU A 71 -7.35 -35.23 -55.76
N GLU A 72 -7.83 -34.00 -55.66
CA GLU A 72 -8.44 -33.30 -56.77
C GLU A 72 -7.43 -32.27 -57.32
N LEU A 73 -7.14 -32.34 -58.62
CA LEU A 73 -6.29 -31.41 -59.35
C LEU A 73 -7.17 -30.53 -60.24
N ARG A 74 -7.19 -29.22 -59.99
CA ARG A 74 -7.96 -28.24 -60.78
C ARG A 74 -7.00 -27.45 -61.67
N TYR A 75 -7.10 -27.64 -62.99
CA TYR A 75 -6.26 -26.98 -63.99
C TYR A 75 -6.98 -25.77 -64.60
N TYR A 76 -6.45 -24.57 -64.36
CA TYR A 76 -6.97 -23.31 -64.88
C TYR A 76 -6.24 -22.90 -66.15
N ASN A 77 -6.98 -22.40 -67.15
CA ASN A 77 -6.47 -22.05 -68.48
C ASN A 77 -5.96 -23.26 -69.31
N PHE A 78 -6.64 -24.40 -69.19
CA PHE A 78 -6.37 -25.62 -69.98
C PHE A 78 -7.61 -26.07 -70.78
N SER A 79 -7.37 -26.82 -71.86
CA SER A 79 -8.35 -27.67 -72.55
C SER A 79 -7.90 -29.13 -72.47
N LEU A 80 -8.87 -30.06 -72.53
CA LEU A 80 -8.57 -31.48 -72.67
C LEU A 80 -8.61 -31.86 -74.16
N SER A 81 -7.55 -32.50 -74.66
CA SER A 81 -7.49 -33.09 -75.99
C SER A 81 -7.01 -34.53 -75.88
N GLY A 82 -7.95 -35.49 -75.94
CA GLY A 82 -7.67 -36.90 -75.67
C GLY A 82 -7.12 -37.12 -74.25
N ASN A 83 -5.94 -37.73 -74.15
CA ASN A 83 -5.23 -37.97 -72.87
C ASN A 83 -4.21 -36.88 -72.53
N ILE A 84 -4.36 -35.67 -73.07
CA ILE A 84 -3.43 -34.57 -72.88
C ILE A 84 -4.19 -33.31 -72.44
N LEU A 85 -3.70 -32.67 -71.38
CA LEU A 85 -4.10 -31.31 -71.00
C LEU A 85 -3.29 -30.31 -71.82
N GLN A 86 -3.95 -29.57 -72.71
CA GLN A 86 -3.35 -28.54 -73.53
C GLN A 86 -3.49 -27.17 -72.85
N LYS A 87 -2.39 -26.45 -72.64
CA LYS A 87 -2.41 -25.10 -72.07
C LYS A 87 -2.98 -24.12 -73.11
N LYS A 88 -3.96 -23.31 -72.71
CA LYS A 88 -4.61 -22.31 -73.59
C LYS A 88 -3.88 -20.97 -73.62
N GLY A 89 -3.16 -20.61 -72.55
CA GLY A 89 -2.42 -19.36 -72.43
C GLY A 89 -1.68 -19.25 -71.10
N ASN A 90 -1.01 -18.11 -70.87
CA ASN A 90 -0.43 -17.78 -69.56
C ASN A 90 -1.19 -16.57 -68.96
N PRO A 91 -1.32 -16.48 -67.62
CA PRO A 91 -0.90 -17.48 -66.64
C PRO A 91 -1.81 -18.72 -66.69
N ALA A 92 -1.26 -19.87 -66.29
CA ALA A 92 -1.99 -21.13 -66.14
C ALA A 92 -1.59 -21.75 -64.80
N TYR A 93 -2.55 -22.40 -64.14
CA TYR A 93 -2.38 -22.87 -62.77
C TYR A 93 -2.85 -24.30 -62.60
N VAL A 94 -2.25 -25.01 -61.64
CA VAL A 94 -2.81 -26.22 -61.05
C VAL A 94 -3.03 -25.98 -59.56
N VAL A 95 -4.28 -26.17 -59.12
CA VAL A 95 -4.66 -26.17 -57.71
C VAL A 95 -4.79 -27.63 -57.27
N VAL A 96 -3.93 -28.04 -56.36
CA VAL A 96 -3.96 -29.36 -55.72
C VAL A 96 -4.80 -29.25 -54.46
N VAL A 97 -5.95 -29.90 -54.45
CA VAL A 97 -6.90 -29.87 -53.32
C VAL A 97 -6.78 -31.15 -52.52
N PHE A 98 -6.65 -30.96 -51.21
CA PHE A 98 -6.58 -32.01 -50.21
C PHE A 98 -7.91 -32.09 -49.45
N GLN A 99 -8.22 -33.31 -48.99
CA GLN A 99 -9.24 -33.52 -47.96
C GLN A 99 -8.88 -32.71 -46.69
N PRO A 100 -9.81 -32.53 -45.73
CA PRO A 100 -9.53 -31.80 -44.51
C PRO A 100 -8.23 -32.23 -43.84
N GLN A 101 -7.36 -31.25 -43.57
CA GLN A 101 -6.03 -31.50 -43.05
C GLN A 101 -5.95 -31.43 -41.53
N SER A 102 -6.92 -30.82 -40.87
CA SER A 102 -6.94 -30.70 -39.41
C SER A 102 -8.34 -30.94 -38.85
N MET A 103 -8.39 -31.39 -37.60
CA MET A 103 -9.61 -31.50 -36.80
C MET A 103 -9.35 -30.94 -35.40
N SER A 104 -10.34 -30.25 -34.87
CA SER A 104 -10.33 -29.76 -33.49
C SER A 104 -11.23 -30.63 -32.62
N GLU A 105 -10.73 -31.00 -31.46
CA GLU A 105 -11.45 -31.81 -30.48
C GLU A 105 -11.71 -30.99 -29.21
N GLN A 106 -12.81 -31.30 -28.52
CA GLN A 106 -13.04 -30.80 -27.18
C GLN A 106 -11.86 -31.16 -26.26
N ALA A 107 -11.47 -30.21 -25.41
CA ALA A 107 -10.53 -30.40 -24.31
C ALA A 107 -11.25 -30.44 -22.96
N TRP A 108 -10.58 -30.99 -21.96
CA TRP A 108 -11.02 -31.06 -20.57
C TRP A 108 -10.01 -30.40 -19.64
N LYS A 109 -10.43 -30.09 -18.42
CA LYS A 109 -9.62 -29.35 -17.45
C LYS A 109 -8.61 -30.26 -16.76
N GLU A 110 -7.38 -29.77 -16.63
CA GLU A 110 -6.34 -30.32 -15.76
C GLU A 110 -5.91 -29.22 -14.78
N GLU A 111 -6.22 -29.44 -13.50
CA GLU A 111 -5.87 -28.57 -12.38
C GLU A 111 -4.89 -29.31 -11.46
N GLN A 112 -4.40 -28.63 -10.43
CA GLN A 112 -3.50 -29.25 -9.46
C GLN A 112 -4.19 -30.45 -8.81
N ASN A 113 -3.56 -31.63 -8.89
CA ASN A 113 -4.07 -32.90 -8.35
C ASN A 113 -5.46 -33.33 -8.88
N SER A 114 -5.94 -32.77 -9.99
CA SER A 114 -7.28 -33.01 -10.51
C SER A 114 -7.30 -33.05 -12.05
N ILE A 115 -7.86 -34.11 -12.61
CA ILE A 115 -8.08 -34.26 -14.05
C ILE A 115 -9.56 -34.53 -14.30
N GLU A 116 -10.22 -33.70 -15.11
CA GLU A 116 -11.64 -33.84 -15.40
C GLU A 116 -11.89 -35.13 -16.22
N SER A 117 -12.92 -35.91 -15.87
CA SER A 117 -13.25 -37.13 -16.62
C SER A 117 -13.83 -36.79 -18.00
N PRO A 118 -13.22 -37.24 -19.11
CA PRO A 118 -13.71 -36.95 -20.44
C PRO A 118 -15.07 -37.58 -20.74
N SER A 119 -15.93 -36.86 -21.47
CA SER A 119 -17.11 -37.45 -22.09
C SER A 119 -16.70 -38.21 -23.36
N VAL A 120 -17.20 -39.45 -23.52
CA VAL A 120 -16.82 -40.33 -24.64
C VAL A 120 -18.06 -40.74 -25.45
N PRO A 121 -18.10 -40.53 -26.79
CA PRO A 121 -17.08 -39.81 -27.57
C PRO A 121 -17.10 -38.31 -27.28
N GLY A 122 -15.92 -37.68 -27.29
CA GLY A 122 -15.80 -36.23 -27.22
C GLY A 122 -16.34 -35.55 -28.48
N ARG A 123 -16.65 -34.25 -28.38
CA ARG A 123 -17.09 -33.45 -29.54
C ARG A 123 -15.89 -33.17 -30.45
N MET A 124 -16.12 -33.17 -31.76
CA MET A 124 -15.08 -32.87 -32.76
C MET A 124 -15.64 -32.05 -33.92
N LEU A 125 -14.80 -31.21 -34.51
CA LEU A 125 -15.05 -30.53 -35.78
C LEU A 125 -13.89 -30.83 -36.73
N ILE A 126 -14.21 -30.92 -38.02
CA ILE A 126 -13.25 -31.19 -39.10
C ILE A 126 -13.12 -29.91 -39.92
N GLY A 127 -11.90 -29.55 -40.31
CA GLY A 127 -11.64 -28.39 -41.15
C GLY A 127 -12.20 -28.52 -42.57
N GLY A 128 -12.04 -27.46 -43.34
CA GLY A 128 -12.33 -27.39 -44.77
C GLY A 128 -11.19 -27.90 -45.66
N GLU A 129 -11.29 -27.58 -46.95
CA GLU A 129 -10.30 -27.97 -47.95
C GLU A 129 -8.98 -27.20 -47.79
N SER A 130 -7.86 -27.92 -47.83
CA SER A 130 -6.53 -27.30 -47.98
C SER A 130 -6.07 -27.39 -49.42
N ARG A 131 -5.32 -26.39 -49.88
CA ARG A 131 -4.84 -26.31 -51.27
C ARG A 131 -3.40 -25.85 -51.40
N LEU A 132 -2.67 -26.50 -52.31
CA LEU A 132 -1.42 -26.00 -52.87
C LEU A 132 -1.67 -25.50 -54.28
N VAL A 133 -1.21 -24.30 -54.60
CA VAL A 133 -1.38 -23.72 -55.94
C VAL A 133 -0.03 -23.56 -56.60
N PHE A 134 0.08 -24.02 -57.84
CA PHE A 134 1.31 -23.89 -58.62
C PHE A 134 1.02 -23.19 -59.95
N SER A 135 1.93 -22.30 -60.34
CA SER A 135 1.93 -21.71 -61.67
C SER A 135 2.65 -22.65 -62.63
N ILE A 136 2.07 -22.85 -63.80
CA ILE A 136 2.64 -23.71 -64.84
C ILE A 136 3.60 -22.86 -65.68
N PRO A 137 4.90 -23.22 -65.74
CA PRO A 137 5.89 -22.50 -66.53
C PRO A 137 5.50 -22.29 -67.99
N ALA A 138 5.94 -21.16 -68.56
CA ALA A 138 5.62 -20.79 -69.94
C ALA A 138 6.05 -21.86 -70.97
N ASN A 139 7.18 -22.53 -70.71
CA ASN A 139 7.76 -23.58 -71.56
C ASN A 139 7.00 -24.92 -71.55
N ILE A 140 6.02 -25.11 -70.66
CA ILE A 140 5.17 -26.31 -70.64
C ILE A 140 3.87 -25.98 -71.38
N SER A 141 3.70 -26.54 -72.58
CA SER A 141 2.53 -26.34 -73.43
C SER A 141 1.45 -27.41 -73.25
N SER A 142 1.82 -28.59 -72.77
CA SER A 142 0.90 -29.70 -72.56
C SER A 142 1.36 -30.62 -71.42
N ILE A 143 0.40 -31.31 -70.78
CA ILE A 143 0.64 -32.25 -69.67
C ILE A 143 -0.11 -33.55 -69.97
N PRO A 144 0.56 -34.71 -70.10
CA PRO A 144 -0.11 -36.00 -70.25
C PRO A 144 -0.96 -36.36 -69.02
N LEU A 145 -2.11 -37.00 -69.24
CA LEU A 145 -2.94 -37.61 -68.20
C LEU A 145 -2.31 -38.92 -67.68
N ASP A 146 -1.12 -38.80 -67.11
CA ASP A 146 -0.38 -39.87 -66.45
C ASP A 146 -0.08 -39.47 -65.01
N VAL A 147 -0.24 -40.38 -64.05
CA VAL A 147 -0.10 -40.04 -62.62
C VAL A 147 1.31 -39.58 -62.25
N LYS A 148 2.36 -40.08 -62.92
CA LYS A 148 3.72 -39.61 -62.64
C LYS A 148 3.90 -38.16 -63.07
N GLU A 149 3.29 -37.76 -64.19
CA GLU A 149 3.36 -36.38 -64.70
C GLU A 149 2.39 -35.44 -63.96
N LEU A 150 1.19 -35.90 -63.61
CA LEU A 150 0.22 -35.13 -62.80
C LEU A 150 0.72 -34.84 -61.37
N LEU A 151 1.63 -35.67 -60.84
CA LEU A 151 2.30 -35.49 -59.56
C LEU A 151 3.68 -34.83 -59.68
N ALA A 152 4.09 -34.32 -60.85
CA ALA A 152 5.41 -33.72 -61.02
C ALA A 152 5.48 -32.24 -60.58
N TRP A 153 4.92 -31.91 -59.40
CA TRP A 153 4.76 -30.53 -58.93
C TRP A 153 6.09 -29.83 -58.66
N GLU A 154 7.16 -30.59 -58.43
CA GLU A 154 8.52 -30.04 -58.27
C GLU A 154 9.01 -29.27 -59.51
N LYS A 155 8.38 -29.48 -60.67
CA LYS A 155 8.65 -28.75 -61.91
C LYS A 155 8.01 -27.36 -61.95
N TYR A 156 7.11 -27.06 -61.02
CA TYR A 156 6.29 -25.85 -61.01
C TYR A 156 6.72 -24.88 -59.90
N ASP A 157 6.24 -23.65 -59.97
CA ASP A 157 6.49 -22.63 -58.95
C ASP A 157 5.26 -22.43 -58.08
N LEU A 158 5.46 -22.42 -56.76
CA LEU A 158 4.39 -22.29 -55.79
C LEU A 158 3.82 -20.86 -55.83
N VAL A 159 2.51 -20.75 -55.92
CA VAL A 159 1.79 -19.48 -55.87
C VAL A 159 1.33 -19.25 -54.44
N VAL A 160 1.89 -18.22 -53.82
CA VAL A 160 1.63 -17.82 -52.45
C VAL A 160 1.20 -16.35 -52.44
N ASN A 161 0.46 -15.96 -51.42
CA ASN A 161 0.08 -14.55 -51.24
C ASN A 161 1.32 -13.69 -50.92
N GLU A 162 1.28 -12.41 -51.30
CA GLU A 162 2.40 -11.48 -51.10
C GLU A 162 2.77 -11.27 -49.62
N ARG A 163 1.86 -11.48 -48.67
CA ARG A 163 2.18 -11.44 -47.23
C ARG A 163 2.89 -12.72 -46.75
N ALA A 164 2.98 -13.78 -47.56
CA ALA A 164 3.70 -15.01 -47.21
C ALA A 164 5.23 -14.88 -47.41
N LYS A 165 5.84 -13.79 -46.91
CA LYS A 165 7.25 -13.44 -47.19
C LYS A 165 8.25 -14.23 -46.35
N GLN A 166 9.36 -14.58 -46.99
CA GLN A 166 10.55 -15.04 -46.31
C GLN A 166 11.21 -13.87 -45.55
N PRO A 167 11.72 -14.07 -44.32
CA PRO A 167 12.45 -13.04 -43.60
C PRO A 167 13.77 -12.71 -44.31
N SER A 168 14.11 -11.43 -44.39
CA SER A 168 15.41 -10.99 -44.91
C SER A 168 16.53 -11.47 -43.99
N SER A 169 17.51 -12.18 -44.57
CA SER A 169 18.67 -12.64 -43.83
C SER A 169 19.58 -11.43 -43.54
N GLY A 170 19.73 -11.05 -42.26
CA GLY A 170 20.71 -10.04 -41.87
C GLY A 170 22.12 -10.41 -42.36
N ARG A 171 22.94 -9.41 -42.71
CA ARG A 171 24.33 -9.62 -43.15
C ARG A 171 25.14 -10.28 -42.02
N VAL A 172 25.35 -11.59 -42.11
CA VAL A 172 26.36 -12.27 -41.26
C VAL A 172 27.69 -12.15 -41.97
N ILE A 173 28.61 -11.36 -41.40
CA ILE A 173 30.00 -11.27 -41.86
C ILE A 173 30.70 -12.54 -41.41
N ILE A 174 30.70 -13.57 -42.26
CA ILE A 174 31.52 -14.76 -42.05
C ILE A 174 32.93 -14.39 -42.53
N LYS A 175 33.92 -14.38 -41.63
CA LYS A 175 35.33 -14.26 -42.02
C LYS A 175 35.66 -15.42 -42.98
N PRO A 176 36.34 -15.19 -44.12
CA PRO A 176 36.67 -16.27 -45.04
C PRO A 176 37.59 -17.26 -44.34
N VAL A 177 37.07 -18.42 -43.97
CA VAL A 177 37.87 -19.54 -43.48
C VAL A 177 38.13 -20.44 -44.67
N SER A 178 39.40 -20.55 -45.11
CA SER A 178 39.83 -21.58 -46.06
C SER A 178 39.77 -22.94 -45.38
N ASN A 179 38.58 -23.53 -45.31
CA ASN A 179 38.38 -24.86 -44.76
C ASN A 179 38.27 -25.87 -45.92
N PRO A 180 39.24 -26.78 -46.12
CA PRO A 180 39.21 -27.80 -47.17
C PRO A 180 37.95 -28.69 -47.13
N LYS A 181 37.32 -28.80 -45.95
CA LYS A 181 36.05 -29.52 -45.78
C LYS A 181 34.87 -28.80 -46.45
N ILE A 182 34.85 -27.46 -46.38
CA ILE A 182 33.80 -26.64 -47.00
C ILE A 182 33.93 -26.69 -48.53
N GLU A 183 35.14 -26.62 -49.06
CA GLU A 183 35.40 -26.80 -50.50
C GLU A 183 34.99 -28.20 -51.02
N LYS A 184 35.22 -29.24 -50.21
CA LYS A 184 34.79 -30.61 -50.55
C LYS A 184 33.25 -30.75 -50.55
N ILE A 185 32.57 -30.07 -49.63
CA ILE A 185 31.10 -30.03 -49.59
C ILE A 185 30.57 -29.22 -50.79
N GLN A 186 31.14 -28.05 -51.09
CA GLN A 186 30.80 -27.23 -52.27
C GLN A 186 30.93 -28.03 -53.58
N LYS A 187 32.00 -28.83 -53.76
CA LYS A 187 32.16 -29.72 -54.92
C LYS A 187 31.13 -30.86 -55.01
N THR A 188 30.46 -31.20 -53.90
CA THR A 188 29.50 -32.31 -53.80
C THR A 188 28.03 -31.84 -53.79
N ILE A 189 27.78 -30.53 -53.70
CA ILE A 189 26.44 -29.91 -53.57
C ILE A 189 25.48 -30.23 -54.72
N ASN A 190 26.00 -30.59 -55.91
CA ASN A 190 25.17 -30.98 -57.05
C ASN A 190 24.41 -32.31 -56.87
N ASN A 191 24.67 -33.07 -55.79
CA ASN A 191 24.00 -34.34 -55.51
C ASN A 191 23.38 -34.35 -54.10
N VAL A 192 22.13 -33.87 -53.98
CA VAL A 192 21.38 -33.74 -52.72
C VAL A 192 21.29 -35.06 -51.93
N SER A 193 21.30 -36.20 -52.62
CA SER A 193 21.33 -37.54 -52.01
C SER A 193 22.64 -37.84 -51.25
N LYS A 194 23.78 -37.32 -51.69
CA LYS A 194 25.07 -37.46 -50.99
C LYS A 194 25.17 -36.53 -49.78
N ILE A 195 24.53 -35.37 -49.83
CA ILE A 195 24.48 -34.40 -48.72
C ILE A 195 23.81 -35.02 -47.48
N LYS A 196 22.66 -35.70 -47.66
CA LYS A 196 21.95 -36.42 -46.56
C LYS A 196 22.86 -37.45 -45.84
N ASN A 197 23.65 -38.22 -46.60
CA ASN A 197 24.55 -39.23 -46.04
C ASN A 197 25.78 -38.63 -45.33
N ILE A 198 26.26 -37.46 -45.77
CA ILE A 198 27.39 -36.76 -45.14
C ILE A 198 26.98 -36.17 -43.77
N ILE A 199 25.76 -35.64 -43.66
CA ILE A 199 25.24 -35.01 -42.44
C ILE A 199 24.84 -36.04 -41.38
N ALA A 200 24.22 -37.15 -41.80
CA ALA A 200 23.79 -38.20 -40.88
C ALA A 200 24.95 -38.92 -40.17
N GLY A 201 26.16 -38.89 -40.75
CA GLY A 201 27.35 -39.56 -40.20
C GLY A 201 28.34 -38.67 -39.45
N ARG A 202 28.17 -37.34 -39.40
CA ARG A 202 29.19 -36.42 -38.81
C ARG A 202 28.56 -35.25 -38.04
N GLY A 203 29.11 -34.95 -36.85
CA GLY A 203 28.74 -33.78 -36.04
C GLY A 203 29.23 -32.47 -36.67
N ILE A 204 28.44 -31.89 -37.58
CA ILE A 204 28.72 -30.59 -38.23
C ILE A 204 28.50 -29.45 -37.23
N THR A 205 29.47 -28.53 -37.14
CA THR A 205 29.40 -27.33 -36.28
C THR A 205 28.33 -26.32 -36.77
N LYS A 206 27.93 -25.37 -35.91
CA LYS A 206 26.93 -24.34 -36.25
C LYS A 206 27.37 -23.49 -37.45
N ASP A 207 28.63 -23.08 -37.49
CA ASP A 207 29.19 -22.24 -38.57
C ASP A 207 29.27 -22.99 -39.91
N GLU A 208 29.69 -24.26 -39.89
CA GLU A 208 29.69 -25.11 -41.08
C GLU A 208 28.26 -25.31 -41.64
N ARG A 209 27.26 -25.53 -40.78
CA ARG A 209 25.85 -25.61 -41.20
C ARG A 209 25.39 -24.32 -41.87
N GLN A 210 25.77 -23.16 -41.32
CA GLN A 210 25.39 -21.86 -41.87
C GLN A 210 26.02 -21.59 -43.23
N ILE A 211 27.29 -21.96 -43.42
CA ILE A 211 27.99 -21.82 -44.70
C ILE A 211 27.35 -22.73 -45.76
N ILE A 212 27.09 -24.00 -45.44
CA ILE A 212 26.44 -24.96 -46.35
C ILE A 212 25.02 -24.49 -46.71
N ASN A 213 24.27 -23.97 -45.73
CA ASN A 213 22.92 -23.45 -45.95
C ASN A 213 22.90 -22.34 -47.01
N ARG A 214 23.83 -21.38 -46.96
CA ARG A 214 23.93 -20.28 -47.94
C ARG A 214 24.24 -20.76 -49.37
N GLU A 215 24.98 -21.86 -49.50
CA GLU A 215 25.30 -22.43 -50.81
C GLU A 215 24.09 -23.13 -51.45
N ILE A 216 23.23 -23.76 -50.64
CA ILE A 216 22.11 -24.59 -51.09
C ILE A 216 20.82 -23.77 -51.29
N VAL A 217 20.54 -22.84 -50.39
CA VAL A 217 19.32 -22.02 -50.39
C VAL A 217 19.46 -20.91 -51.43
N PRO A 218 18.44 -20.65 -52.28
CA PRO A 218 18.44 -19.49 -53.17
C PRO A 218 18.71 -18.20 -52.38
N GLU A 219 19.73 -17.43 -52.79
CA GLU A 219 19.86 -16.06 -52.27
C GLU A 219 18.63 -15.30 -52.75
N GLU A 220 17.84 -14.74 -51.83
CA GLU A 220 16.85 -13.75 -52.23
C GLU A 220 17.58 -12.63 -52.97
N ARG A 221 17.15 -12.32 -54.18
CA ARG A 221 17.62 -11.16 -54.95
C ARG A 221 17.25 -9.89 -54.18
N ASN A 222 18.07 -9.50 -53.22
CA ASN A 222 18.04 -8.19 -52.61
C ASN A 222 19.49 -7.73 -52.46
N SER A 223 20.10 -7.39 -53.60
CA SER A 223 21.27 -6.52 -53.60
C SER A 223 20.90 -5.20 -52.91
N ARG A 224 21.86 -4.49 -52.32
CA ARG A 224 21.59 -3.24 -51.57
C ARG A 224 20.93 -2.15 -52.44
N ALA A 225 21.08 -2.24 -53.77
CA ALA A 225 20.43 -1.37 -54.75
C ALA A 225 18.97 -1.79 -55.01
N ASP A 226 18.71 -3.10 -55.12
CA ASP A 226 17.34 -3.63 -55.26
C ASP A 226 16.55 -3.47 -53.98
N ALA A 227 17.17 -3.61 -52.79
CA ALA A 227 16.49 -3.48 -51.50
C ALA A 227 15.93 -2.07 -51.26
N ILE A 228 16.52 -1.00 -51.80
CA ILE A 228 16.04 0.38 -51.61
C ILE A 228 14.86 0.70 -52.56
N LEU A 229 14.91 0.22 -53.80
CA LEU A 229 13.80 0.29 -54.77
C LEU A 229 12.65 -0.65 -54.36
N ASN A 230 12.96 -1.90 -54.00
CA ASN A 230 12.02 -2.88 -53.48
C ASN A 230 11.41 -2.43 -52.15
N VAL A 231 12.09 -1.72 -51.25
CA VAL A 231 11.42 -1.26 -50.02
C VAL A 231 10.33 -0.24 -50.34
N ARG A 232 10.52 0.71 -51.28
CA ARG A 232 9.45 1.64 -51.68
C ARG A 232 8.31 0.94 -52.45
N ASP A 233 8.62 0.08 -53.42
CA ASP A 233 7.60 -0.62 -54.21
C ASP A 233 6.91 -1.74 -53.43
N ASN A 234 7.63 -2.47 -52.56
CA ASN A 234 7.03 -3.45 -51.66
C ASN A 234 6.24 -2.82 -50.53
N ILE A 235 6.64 -1.67 -49.96
CA ILE A 235 5.79 -0.93 -49.02
C ILE A 235 4.50 -0.52 -49.74
N THR A 236 4.58 -0.03 -50.98
CA THR A 236 3.40 0.35 -51.77
C THR A 236 2.50 -0.85 -52.15
N ALA A 237 3.07 -2.04 -52.37
CA ALA A 237 2.32 -3.28 -52.63
C ALA A 237 1.75 -3.91 -51.34
N LEU A 238 2.48 -3.89 -50.22
CA LEU A 238 2.04 -4.39 -48.91
C LEU A 238 0.98 -3.49 -48.27
N ILE A 239 0.99 -2.18 -48.55
CA ILE A 239 -0.10 -1.27 -48.20
C ILE A 239 -1.40 -1.67 -48.92
N LYS A 240 -1.33 -2.35 -50.07
CA LYS A 240 -2.50 -2.71 -50.90
C LYS A 240 -3.12 -4.07 -50.58
N ASP A 241 -2.45 -4.96 -49.84
CA ASP A 241 -2.96 -6.30 -49.50
C ASP A 241 -3.24 -6.44 -47.99
N PRO A 242 -4.42 -6.02 -47.51
CA PRO A 242 -4.77 -6.07 -46.09
C PRO A 242 -4.95 -7.51 -45.59
N VAL A 243 -4.96 -7.67 -44.26
CA VAL A 243 -5.28 -8.97 -43.65
C VAL A 243 -6.70 -9.38 -44.03
N GLY A 244 -6.81 -10.51 -44.72
CA GLY A 244 -8.07 -11.00 -45.27
C GLY A 244 -7.98 -12.45 -45.78
N PRO A 245 -9.12 -13.03 -46.19
CA PRO A 245 -9.19 -14.37 -46.74
C PRO A 245 -8.42 -14.49 -48.06
N LEU A 246 -7.79 -15.64 -48.28
CA LEU A 246 -7.01 -15.97 -49.48
C LEU A 246 -7.92 -16.34 -50.67
N THR A 247 -7.53 -15.95 -51.87
CA THR A 247 -8.23 -16.28 -53.12
C THR A 247 -8.01 -17.75 -53.54
N GLU A 248 -8.85 -18.27 -54.44
CA GLU A 248 -8.79 -19.68 -54.88
C GLU A 248 -7.48 -20.05 -55.60
N LEU A 249 -6.75 -19.06 -56.14
CA LEU A 249 -5.48 -19.23 -56.86
C LEU A 249 -4.25 -19.00 -55.99
N GLU A 250 -4.41 -18.90 -54.67
CA GLU A 250 -3.32 -18.80 -53.71
C GLU A 250 -3.27 -20.05 -52.82
N THR A 251 -2.06 -20.47 -52.47
CA THR A 251 -1.84 -21.58 -51.53
C THR A 251 -2.41 -21.24 -50.15
N SER A 252 -3.27 -22.12 -49.63
CA SER A 252 -3.94 -21.97 -48.34
C SER A 252 -4.12 -23.33 -47.67
N LEU A 253 -3.52 -23.50 -46.49
CA LEU A 253 -3.53 -24.72 -45.71
C LEU A 253 -4.28 -24.46 -44.41
N GLU A 254 -5.46 -25.07 -44.22
CA GLU A 254 -6.22 -24.96 -42.99
C GLU A 254 -5.66 -25.94 -41.94
N ILE A 255 -4.57 -25.51 -41.30
CA ILE A 255 -3.78 -26.34 -40.37
C ILE A 255 -3.21 -25.42 -39.28
N PRO A 256 -3.74 -25.45 -38.05
CA PRO A 256 -4.90 -26.22 -37.59
C PRO A 256 -6.25 -25.64 -38.04
N MET A 257 -7.33 -26.34 -37.70
CA MET A 257 -8.71 -25.95 -38.03
C MET A 257 -8.99 -24.46 -37.76
N ARG A 258 -9.64 -23.79 -38.73
CA ARG A 258 -9.93 -22.35 -38.80
C ARG A 258 -8.73 -21.41 -38.88
N LEU A 259 -7.49 -21.91 -38.98
CA LEU A 259 -6.30 -21.10 -39.21
C LEU A 259 -5.69 -21.43 -40.57
N TYR A 260 -5.62 -20.44 -41.46
CA TYR A 260 -5.16 -20.63 -42.83
C TYR A 260 -3.70 -20.21 -42.95
N LEU A 261 -2.82 -21.20 -43.05
CA LEU A 261 -1.38 -21.02 -43.23
C LEU A 261 -1.01 -21.03 -44.71
N SER A 262 -0.01 -20.24 -45.07
CA SER A 262 0.65 -20.32 -46.38
C SER A 262 2.16 -20.43 -46.17
N PRO A 263 2.85 -21.34 -46.88
CA PRO A 263 4.30 -21.37 -46.91
C PRO A 263 4.86 -20.20 -47.72
N THR A 264 6.18 -19.98 -47.65
CA THR A 264 6.85 -18.99 -48.50
C THR A 264 7.12 -19.53 -49.91
N SER A 265 7.46 -18.64 -50.85
CA SER A 265 7.68 -19.00 -52.26
C SER A 265 8.85 -19.97 -52.50
N ILE A 266 9.78 -20.06 -51.54
CA ILE A 266 10.92 -21.00 -51.59
C ILE A 266 10.58 -22.38 -51.00
N ALA A 267 9.35 -22.61 -50.54
CA ALA A 267 8.92 -23.93 -50.11
C ALA A 267 8.82 -24.88 -51.31
N GLY A 268 9.36 -26.08 -51.15
CA GLY A 268 9.30 -27.18 -52.11
C GLY A 268 8.53 -28.37 -51.56
N TRP A 269 7.99 -29.21 -52.44
CA TRP A 269 7.17 -30.36 -52.07
C TRP A 269 7.74 -31.66 -52.64
N SER A 270 7.90 -32.67 -51.78
CA SER A 270 8.53 -33.96 -52.11
C SER A 270 7.58 -35.11 -51.76
N HIS A 271 7.29 -35.98 -52.73
CA HIS A 271 6.39 -37.12 -52.58
C HIS A 271 6.66 -38.24 -53.59
N ILE A 272 6.06 -39.41 -53.35
CA ILE A 272 6.15 -40.56 -54.25
C ILE A 272 5.22 -40.36 -55.46
N ARG A 273 5.82 -40.17 -56.64
CA ARG A 273 5.11 -40.03 -57.93
C ARG A 273 4.63 -41.36 -58.51
N LYS A 274 5.38 -42.45 -58.29
CA LYS A 274 5.03 -43.81 -58.76
C LYS A 274 5.18 -44.81 -57.62
N LEU A 275 4.08 -45.46 -57.27
CA LEU A 275 4.07 -46.57 -56.33
C LEU A 275 4.55 -47.85 -57.03
N ASN A 276 5.40 -48.65 -56.36
CA ASN A 276 5.75 -49.98 -56.82
C ASN A 276 4.98 -51.02 -55.99
N ALA A 277 3.92 -51.57 -56.58
CA ALA A 277 3.01 -52.51 -55.90
C ALA A 277 3.69 -53.83 -55.46
N ASP A 278 4.85 -54.17 -56.02
CA ASP A 278 5.58 -55.40 -55.68
C ASP A 278 6.63 -55.17 -54.57
N LYS A 279 6.73 -53.95 -54.04
CA LYS A 279 7.70 -53.55 -53.01
C LYS A 279 7.02 -52.99 -51.76
N GLY A 280 5.99 -53.69 -51.27
CA GLY A 280 5.42 -53.39 -49.96
C GLY A 280 6.49 -53.45 -48.85
N ILE A 281 6.29 -52.68 -47.78
CA ILE A 281 7.24 -52.54 -46.67
C ILE A 281 7.31 -53.85 -45.84
N LEU A 282 6.19 -54.58 -45.76
CA LEU A 282 6.14 -55.89 -45.11
C LEU A 282 6.54 -56.97 -46.14
N LYS A 283 7.78 -57.47 -46.03
CA LYS A 283 8.38 -58.41 -47.00
C LYS A 283 7.56 -59.69 -47.20
N ASP A 284 6.83 -60.13 -46.17
CA ASP A 284 6.11 -61.41 -46.19
C ASP A 284 4.81 -61.36 -47.01
N THR A 285 4.23 -60.17 -47.20
CA THR A 285 2.95 -60.00 -47.91
C THR A 285 3.03 -59.08 -49.11
N ASN A 286 4.08 -58.24 -49.22
CA ASN A 286 4.21 -57.15 -50.19
C ASN A 286 2.96 -56.25 -50.28
N ARG A 287 2.12 -56.19 -49.24
CA ARG A 287 0.80 -55.53 -49.26
C ARG A 287 0.62 -54.37 -48.29
N LEU A 288 1.61 -54.09 -47.44
CA LEU A 288 1.62 -52.90 -46.58
C LEU A 288 2.44 -51.79 -47.25
N PHE A 289 1.83 -50.64 -47.49
CA PHE A 289 2.50 -49.46 -48.05
C PHE A 289 2.46 -48.30 -47.07
N GLU A 290 3.44 -47.42 -47.15
CA GLU A 290 3.41 -46.15 -46.44
C GLU A 290 2.23 -45.31 -46.97
N LEU A 291 1.52 -44.63 -46.06
CA LEU A 291 0.48 -43.68 -46.42
C LEU A 291 1.07 -42.61 -47.34
N TRP A 292 0.42 -42.36 -48.47
CA TRP A 292 0.86 -41.31 -49.37
C TRP A 292 0.83 -39.96 -48.67
N HIS A 293 1.91 -39.23 -48.82
CA HIS A 293 2.08 -37.92 -48.23
C HIS A 293 2.97 -37.06 -49.13
N THR A 294 2.78 -35.75 -49.05
CA THR A 294 3.71 -34.76 -49.61
C THR A 294 4.34 -33.95 -48.49
N ARG A 295 5.66 -33.78 -48.55
CA ARG A 295 6.48 -33.22 -47.48
C ARG A 295 7.01 -31.87 -47.89
N MET A 296 6.81 -30.87 -47.04
CA MET A 296 7.42 -29.57 -47.24
C MET A 296 8.93 -29.64 -46.96
N GLY A 297 9.71 -29.18 -47.92
CA GLY A 297 11.13 -28.89 -47.80
C GLY A 297 11.44 -27.50 -48.38
N THR A 298 12.71 -27.22 -48.62
CA THR A 298 13.14 -25.95 -49.22
C THR A 298 13.60 -26.19 -50.64
N LYS A 299 13.08 -25.42 -51.60
CA LYS A 299 13.52 -25.43 -53.00
C LYS A 299 14.93 -24.83 -53.07
N THR A 300 15.89 -25.64 -53.48
CA THR A 300 17.32 -25.30 -53.58
C THR A 300 17.63 -24.53 -54.86
N LYS A 301 18.81 -23.90 -54.97
CA LYS A 301 19.27 -23.21 -56.21
C LYS A 301 19.20 -24.09 -57.46
N ASN A 302 19.38 -25.40 -57.29
CA ASN A 302 19.38 -26.38 -58.37
C ASN A 302 17.98 -26.95 -58.69
N GLY A 303 16.91 -26.38 -58.11
CA GLY A 303 15.52 -26.80 -58.33
C GLY A 303 15.08 -28.05 -57.56
N ASN A 304 15.99 -28.73 -56.84
CA ASN A 304 15.66 -29.87 -55.97
C ASN A 304 15.05 -29.41 -54.65
N VAL A 305 14.29 -30.28 -53.98
CA VAL A 305 13.72 -30.03 -52.64
C VAL A 305 14.62 -30.65 -51.57
N ASP A 306 15.10 -29.85 -50.60
CA ASP A 306 15.83 -30.35 -49.43
C ASP A 306 14.96 -30.41 -48.18
N GLU A 307 14.91 -31.61 -47.60
CA GLU A 307 14.15 -31.96 -46.39
C GLU A 307 15.09 -32.19 -45.17
N SER A 308 16.40 -32.01 -45.32
CA SER A 308 17.38 -32.18 -44.25
C SER A 308 17.31 -31.07 -43.18
N SER A 309 17.87 -31.30 -42.00
CA SER A 309 17.90 -30.26 -40.95
C SER A 309 18.68 -29.00 -41.32
N LEU A 310 19.41 -28.99 -42.45
CA LEU A 310 20.14 -27.82 -42.92
C LEU A 310 19.22 -26.67 -43.32
N THR A 311 18.01 -26.95 -43.80
CA THR A 311 17.08 -25.94 -44.32
C THR A 311 15.92 -25.63 -43.37
N ASN A 312 16.00 -26.08 -42.11
CA ASN A 312 14.94 -25.85 -41.12
C ASN A 312 14.59 -24.37 -40.94
N GLU A 313 15.59 -23.49 -40.99
CA GLU A 313 15.39 -22.04 -40.87
C GLU A 313 14.65 -21.42 -42.08
N GLN A 314 14.59 -22.12 -43.22
CA GLN A 314 13.87 -21.69 -44.42
C GLN A 314 12.51 -22.36 -44.58
N ARG A 315 12.13 -23.28 -43.69
CA ARG A 315 10.80 -23.88 -43.66
C ARG A 315 9.87 -22.99 -42.86
N ILE A 316 9.31 -22.02 -43.55
CA ILE A 316 8.51 -20.96 -42.94
C ILE A 316 7.08 -21.03 -43.44
N LEU A 317 6.16 -20.86 -42.50
CA LEU A 317 4.74 -20.62 -42.71
C LEU A 317 4.38 -19.21 -42.22
N ARG A 318 3.26 -18.70 -42.73
CA ARG A 318 2.63 -17.44 -42.33
C ARG A 318 1.14 -17.69 -42.16
N ALA A 319 0.56 -17.21 -41.06
CA ALA A 319 -0.88 -17.33 -40.85
C ALA A 319 -1.59 -16.17 -41.54
N MET A 320 -2.19 -16.46 -42.69
CA MET A 320 -2.70 -15.45 -43.59
C MET A 320 -4.07 -14.93 -43.17
N TRP A 321 -4.87 -15.83 -42.57
CA TRP A 321 -6.24 -15.57 -42.15
C TRP A 321 -6.69 -16.58 -41.07
N ALA A 322 -7.77 -16.25 -40.38
CA ALA A 322 -8.56 -17.19 -39.58
C ALA A 322 -10.04 -16.84 -39.67
N ASP A 323 -10.94 -17.82 -39.56
CA ASP A 323 -12.39 -17.60 -39.68
C ASP A 323 -12.93 -16.52 -38.73
N ASP A 324 -12.28 -16.38 -37.57
CA ASP A 324 -12.64 -15.48 -36.49
C ASP A 324 -11.65 -14.32 -36.30
N ALA A 325 -10.65 -14.18 -37.17
CA ALA A 325 -9.80 -13.00 -37.22
C ALA A 325 -10.55 -11.79 -37.78
N LYS A 326 -10.16 -10.60 -37.31
CA LYS A 326 -10.60 -9.33 -37.89
C LYS A 326 -9.59 -8.82 -38.91
N PRO A 327 -10.00 -8.03 -39.91
CA PRO A 327 -9.08 -7.44 -40.87
C PRO A 327 -8.06 -6.47 -40.23
N LYS A 328 -8.47 -5.75 -39.17
CA LYS A 328 -7.57 -4.86 -38.43
C LYS A 328 -7.18 -5.49 -37.10
N HIS A 329 -5.90 -5.37 -36.76
CA HIS A 329 -5.37 -5.80 -35.46
C HIS A 329 -5.92 -4.97 -34.30
N THR A 330 -6.44 -3.76 -34.58
CA THR A 330 -7.05 -2.88 -33.59
C THR A 330 -8.51 -3.22 -33.29
N ASP A 331 -9.14 -4.11 -34.07
CA ASP A 331 -10.54 -4.44 -33.83
C ASP A 331 -10.66 -5.34 -32.59
N PRO A 332 -11.55 -5.04 -31.63
CA PRO A 332 -11.64 -5.80 -30.38
C PRO A 332 -12.10 -7.24 -30.63
N VAL A 333 -11.38 -8.20 -30.05
CA VAL A 333 -11.72 -9.63 -30.08
C VAL A 333 -12.01 -10.13 -28.68
N ILE A 334 -13.30 -10.28 -28.36
CA ILE A 334 -13.74 -10.84 -27.08
C ILE A 334 -13.50 -12.35 -27.09
N PRO A 335 -12.71 -12.90 -26.14
CA PRO A 335 -12.56 -14.34 -25.98
C PRO A 335 -13.92 -15.00 -25.72
N LYS A 336 -14.23 -16.06 -26.46
CA LYS A 336 -15.40 -16.90 -26.19
C LYS A 336 -15.05 -18.37 -26.33
N ALA A 337 -15.69 -19.20 -25.52
CA ALA A 337 -15.66 -20.65 -25.72
C ALA A 337 -16.30 -20.99 -27.08
N ASP A 338 -15.87 -22.09 -27.70
CA ASP A 338 -16.52 -22.55 -28.92
C ASP A 338 -17.93 -23.06 -28.58
N ASN A 339 -18.94 -22.62 -29.32
CA ASN A 339 -20.35 -22.95 -29.05
C ASN A 339 -20.62 -24.47 -29.11
N TYR A 340 -19.85 -25.20 -29.93
CA TYR A 340 -20.02 -26.63 -30.09
C TYR A 340 -18.99 -27.41 -29.26
N LEU A 341 -17.70 -27.10 -29.39
CA LEU A 341 -16.62 -27.83 -28.73
C LEU A 341 -16.43 -27.45 -27.25
N GLY A 342 -16.91 -26.28 -26.83
CA GLY A 342 -16.62 -25.75 -25.49
C GLY A 342 -15.16 -25.33 -25.37
N LEU A 343 -14.41 -26.04 -24.53
CA LEU A 343 -12.98 -25.79 -24.31
C LEU A 343 -12.16 -26.39 -25.47
N THR A 344 -11.28 -25.60 -26.06
CA THR A 344 -10.43 -25.99 -27.20
C THR A 344 -8.98 -25.58 -26.96
N SER A 345 -8.06 -26.11 -27.78
CA SER A 345 -6.62 -25.79 -27.74
C SER A 345 -6.31 -24.30 -27.92
N MET A 346 -7.10 -23.64 -28.79
CA MET A 346 -6.97 -22.22 -29.13
C MET A 346 -8.34 -21.53 -29.19
N SER A 347 -8.38 -20.31 -28.67
CA SER A 347 -9.51 -19.38 -28.77
C SER A 347 -9.47 -18.57 -30.07
N ASN A 348 -10.54 -17.82 -30.31
CA ASN A 348 -10.61 -16.85 -31.41
C ASN A 348 -9.56 -15.74 -31.27
N LYS A 349 -9.27 -15.31 -30.04
CA LYS A 349 -8.25 -14.30 -29.75
C LYS A 349 -6.84 -14.80 -30.07
N ASP A 350 -6.55 -16.08 -29.78
CA ASP A 350 -5.26 -16.69 -30.11
C ASP A 350 -5.03 -16.69 -31.63
N ARG A 351 -6.00 -17.17 -32.42
CA ARG A 351 -5.91 -17.20 -33.90
C ARG A 351 -5.76 -15.81 -34.50
N HIS A 352 -6.52 -14.83 -34.01
CA HIS A 352 -6.40 -13.44 -34.44
C HIS A 352 -4.99 -12.89 -34.24
N ARG A 353 -4.37 -13.13 -33.07
CA ARG A 353 -2.99 -12.71 -32.79
C ARG A 353 -1.97 -13.43 -33.65
N ILE A 354 -2.09 -14.76 -33.82
CA ILE A 354 -1.20 -15.53 -34.70
C ILE A 354 -1.21 -14.96 -36.12
N VAL A 355 -2.36 -14.57 -36.66
CA VAL A 355 -2.47 -13.94 -37.98
C VAL A 355 -1.71 -12.62 -38.02
N HIS A 356 -1.99 -11.69 -37.10
CA HIS A 356 -1.38 -10.37 -37.16
C HIS A 356 0.12 -10.38 -36.84
N GLU A 357 0.53 -11.14 -35.83
CA GLU A 357 1.93 -11.21 -35.41
C GLU A 357 2.81 -11.99 -36.40
N SER A 358 2.22 -12.88 -37.21
CA SER A 358 2.97 -13.66 -38.20
C SER A 358 2.95 -13.12 -39.61
N SER A 359 1.91 -12.38 -40.05
CA SER A 359 1.80 -11.96 -41.45
C SER A 359 1.28 -10.53 -41.70
N ASN A 360 1.07 -9.70 -40.66
CA ASN A 360 0.57 -8.33 -40.86
C ASN A 360 1.69 -7.28 -40.94
N TYR A 361 2.18 -7.05 -42.16
CA TYR A 361 3.22 -6.05 -42.45
C TYR A 361 2.70 -4.60 -42.47
N GLN A 362 1.40 -4.37 -42.22
CA GLN A 362 0.82 -3.03 -42.20
C GLN A 362 0.93 -2.35 -40.84
N ILE A 363 1.42 -3.06 -39.82
CA ILE A 363 1.63 -2.50 -38.47
C ILE A 363 2.90 -1.64 -38.50
N PRO A 364 2.80 -0.32 -38.23
CA PRO A 364 3.97 0.56 -38.23
C PRO A 364 5.05 0.09 -37.27
N GLY A 365 6.32 0.12 -37.70
CA GLY A 365 7.46 -0.25 -36.85
C GLY A 365 7.56 -1.75 -36.50
N PHE A 366 6.61 -2.57 -36.92
CA PHE A 366 6.59 -4.01 -36.62
C PHE A 366 6.91 -4.85 -37.85
N VAL A 367 7.83 -5.81 -37.69
CA VAL A 367 8.09 -6.84 -38.70
C VAL A 367 7.51 -8.16 -38.19
N PRO A 368 6.49 -8.73 -38.85
CA PRO A 368 5.88 -9.99 -38.43
C PRO A 368 6.87 -11.16 -38.34
N GLN A 369 6.78 -11.95 -37.27
CA GLN A 369 7.69 -13.07 -37.02
C GLN A 369 7.23 -14.33 -37.77
N PRO A 370 8.15 -15.10 -38.37
CA PRO A 370 7.79 -16.29 -39.13
C PRO A 370 7.30 -17.42 -38.20
N ILE A 371 6.37 -18.24 -38.69
CA ILE A 371 6.06 -19.52 -38.08
C ILE A 371 7.06 -20.53 -38.65
N LYS A 372 7.96 -21.06 -37.82
CA LYS A 372 8.85 -22.15 -38.24
C LYS A 372 8.05 -23.43 -38.34
N ALA A 373 8.27 -24.21 -39.40
CA ALA A 373 7.68 -25.53 -39.58
C ALA A 373 8.79 -26.58 -39.65
N PHE A 374 9.08 -27.19 -38.51
CA PHE A 374 10.05 -28.28 -38.40
C PHE A 374 9.60 -29.51 -39.20
N LYS A 375 8.28 -29.71 -39.29
CA LYS A 375 7.63 -30.75 -40.09
C LYS A 375 6.29 -30.24 -40.62
N LEU A 376 6.05 -30.44 -41.92
CA LEU A 376 4.73 -30.28 -42.52
C LEU A 376 4.52 -31.35 -43.60
N PHE A 377 3.66 -32.32 -43.32
CA PHE A 377 3.22 -33.32 -44.30
C PHE A 377 1.74 -33.16 -44.57
N LEU A 378 1.34 -33.21 -45.84
CA LEU A 378 -0.06 -33.28 -46.24
C LEU A 378 -0.39 -34.69 -46.70
N THR A 379 -1.49 -35.25 -46.18
CA THR A 379 -1.91 -36.62 -46.46
C THR A 379 -3.41 -36.67 -46.74
N THR A 380 -3.92 -37.82 -47.18
CA THR A 380 -5.37 -37.99 -47.35
C THR A 380 -6.13 -38.22 -46.05
N LEU A 381 -5.44 -38.45 -44.93
CA LEU A 381 -6.03 -38.69 -43.62
C LEU A 381 -5.82 -37.52 -42.65
N GLY A 382 -5.22 -36.41 -43.10
CA GLY A 382 -4.89 -35.25 -42.28
C GLY A 382 -3.39 -34.93 -42.29
N ALA A 383 -3.05 -33.72 -41.89
CA ALA A 383 -1.68 -33.23 -41.91
C ALA A 383 -0.85 -33.68 -40.71
N TRP A 384 0.46 -33.56 -40.86
CA TRP A 384 1.40 -33.62 -39.75
C TRP A 384 2.03 -32.25 -39.65
N LEU A 385 1.94 -31.61 -38.50
CA LEU A 385 2.54 -30.30 -38.25
C LEU A 385 3.37 -30.36 -36.96
N ASP A 386 4.58 -29.83 -37.04
CA ASP A 386 5.37 -29.41 -35.88
C ASP A 386 5.84 -27.99 -36.18
N SER A 387 5.15 -27.03 -35.57
CA SER A 387 5.38 -25.60 -35.82
C SER A 387 5.57 -24.79 -34.56
N GLU A 388 6.28 -23.68 -34.72
CA GLU A 388 6.55 -22.74 -33.65
C GLU A 388 6.62 -21.30 -34.17
N LEU A 389 5.81 -20.43 -33.59
CA LEU A 389 5.92 -18.98 -33.68
C LEU A 389 6.54 -18.48 -32.37
N LEU A 390 7.57 -17.66 -32.46
CA LEU A 390 8.17 -16.94 -31.34
C LEU A 390 8.16 -15.45 -31.64
N VAL A 391 7.68 -14.66 -30.70
CA VAL A 391 7.59 -13.21 -30.80
C VAL A 391 8.30 -12.58 -29.60
N ASP A 392 9.22 -11.68 -29.89
CA ASP A 392 9.95 -10.93 -28.87
C ASP A 392 9.05 -9.84 -28.28
N ARG A 393 8.87 -9.87 -26.96
CA ARG A 393 8.09 -8.89 -26.20
C ARG A 393 8.53 -7.45 -26.48
N ASN A 394 9.84 -7.20 -26.59
CA ASN A 394 10.37 -5.86 -26.86
C ASN A 394 9.99 -5.36 -28.26
N LYS A 395 9.90 -6.25 -29.26
CA LYS A 395 9.45 -5.84 -30.60
C LYS A 395 7.99 -5.40 -30.59
N LEU A 396 7.14 -6.07 -29.81
CA LEU A 396 5.74 -5.69 -29.63
C LEU A 396 5.61 -4.36 -28.87
N LEU A 397 6.48 -4.14 -27.88
CA LEU A 397 6.56 -2.88 -27.13
C LEU A 397 7.00 -1.71 -28.02
N THR A 398 8.09 -1.86 -28.77
CA THR A 398 8.62 -0.84 -29.70
C THR A 398 7.63 -0.51 -30.81
N ALA A 399 6.82 -1.48 -31.24
CA ALA A 399 5.76 -1.27 -32.21
C ALA A 399 4.45 -0.74 -31.61
N GLU A 400 4.40 -0.46 -30.30
CA GLU A 400 3.23 0.05 -29.59
C GLU A 400 1.98 -0.85 -29.69
N VAL A 401 2.16 -2.16 -29.88
CA VAL A 401 1.06 -3.15 -29.99
C VAL A 401 0.99 -4.14 -28.82
N LEU A 402 1.98 -4.12 -27.92
CA LEU A 402 2.00 -4.98 -26.72
C LEU A 402 0.85 -4.66 -25.75
N TYR A 403 0.42 -3.40 -25.70
CA TYR A 403 -0.64 -2.91 -24.82
C TYR A 403 -1.88 -2.55 -25.65
N GLY A 404 -3.05 -3.00 -25.21
CA GLY A 404 -4.30 -2.78 -25.94
C GLY A 404 -5.01 -1.53 -25.46
N GLY A 405 -5.28 -0.57 -26.36
CA GLY A 405 -6.14 0.59 -26.06
C GLY A 405 -7.61 0.19 -25.82
N ASP A 406 -8.05 -0.90 -26.47
CA ASP A 406 -9.42 -1.45 -26.44
C ASP A 406 -9.42 -2.98 -26.32
N ASN A 407 -8.62 -3.54 -25.40
CA ASN A 407 -8.50 -4.99 -25.20
C ASN A 407 -8.08 -5.76 -26.49
N ASN A 408 -7.24 -5.13 -27.31
CA ASN A 408 -6.81 -5.55 -28.65
C ASN A 408 -5.28 -5.71 -28.76
N ALA A 409 -4.60 -6.05 -27.66
CA ALA A 409 -3.15 -6.23 -27.69
C ALA A 409 -2.72 -7.44 -28.52
N LEU A 410 -1.62 -7.28 -29.27
CA LEU A 410 -0.85 -8.34 -29.87
C LEU A 410 0.21 -8.80 -28.87
N ASN A 411 -0.21 -9.59 -27.87
CA ASN A 411 0.65 -9.98 -26.76
C ASN A 411 0.93 -11.49 -26.70
N LEU A 412 0.82 -12.18 -27.83
CA LEU A 412 1.22 -13.58 -27.94
C LEU A 412 2.76 -13.63 -28.13
N LEU A 413 3.45 -14.33 -27.24
CA LEU A 413 4.92 -14.46 -27.28
C LEU A 413 5.36 -15.79 -27.89
N LYS A 414 4.52 -16.82 -27.77
CA LYS A 414 4.78 -18.13 -28.37
C LYS A 414 3.49 -18.85 -28.72
N TRP A 415 3.49 -19.47 -29.89
CA TRP A 415 2.54 -20.50 -30.28
C TRP A 415 3.31 -21.71 -30.78
N ARG A 416 3.16 -22.85 -30.11
CA ARG A 416 3.69 -24.14 -30.56
C ARG A 416 2.54 -25.08 -30.84
N HIS A 417 2.57 -25.75 -32.00
CA HIS A 417 1.51 -26.66 -32.41
C HIS A 417 2.10 -27.95 -32.96
N ILE A 418 1.66 -29.07 -32.39
CA ILE A 418 2.02 -30.40 -32.84
C ILE A 418 0.74 -31.18 -33.14
N GLU A 419 0.55 -31.59 -34.39
CA GLU A 419 -0.53 -32.49 -34.81
C GLU A 419 -0.02 -33.63 -35.70
N THR A 420 -0.76 -34.73 -35.73
CA THR A 420 -0.46 -35.91 -36.54
C THR A 420 -1.75 -36.47 -37.11
N LEU A 421 -1.79 -36.68 -38.42
CA LEU A 421 -3.01 -37.05 -39.15
C LEU A 421 -4.20 -36.12 -38.81
N GLY A 422 -3.91 -34.82 -38.75
CA GLY A 422 -4.86 -33.75 -38.45
C GLY A 422 -5.29 -33.66 -36.98
N ARG A 423 -4.74 -34.48 -36.08
CA ARG A 423 -5.13 -34.49 -34.66
C ARG A 423 -4.08 -33.83 -33.78
N GLU A 424 -4.48 -32.80 -33.04
CA GLU A 424 -3.62 -32.01 -32.13
C GLU A 424 -3.12 -32.85 -30.95
N HIS A 425 -1.82 -32.95 -30.73
CA HIS A 425 -1.21 -33.65 -29.59
C HIS A 425 -0.73 -32.71 -28.50
N TYR A 426 -0.19 -31.55 -28.90
CA TYR A 426 0.38 -30.57 -27.99
C TYR A 426 0.22 -29.18 -28.61
N VAL A 427 -0.43 -28.29 -27.88
CA VAL A 427 -0.58 -26.88 -28.23
C VAL A 427 -0.18 -26.05 -27.02
N GLU A 428 0.75 -25.12 -27.22
CA GLU A 428 1.20 -24.20 -26.17
C GLU A 428 1.03 -22.77 -26.66
N ILE A 429 0.36 -21.97 -25.84
CA ILE A 429 0.12 -20.54 -26.04
C ILE A 429 0.75 -19.81 -24.86
N VAL A 430 1.60 -18.83 -25.14
CA VAL A 430 2.25 -18.00 -24.12
C VAL A 430 1.84 -16.55 -24.36
N GLU A 431 1.14 -15.96 -23.38
CA GLU A 431 0.64 -14.57 -23.45
C GLU A 431 1.39 -13.68 -22.47
N ALA A 432 1.69 -12.45 -22.88
CA ALA A 432 2.40 -11.47 -22.07
C ALA A 432 1.49 -10.82 -21.02
N GLY A 433 2.02 -10.67 -19.80
CA GLY A 433 1.40 -9.92 -18.72
C GLY A 433 2.42 -9.34 -17.74
N ASN A 434 1.90 -8.85 -16.62
CA ASN A 434 2.66 -8.28 -15.52
C ASN A 434 2.06 -8.74 -14.18
N ILE A 435 2.90 -8.77 -13.14
CA ILE A 435 2.52 -9.19 -11.79
C ILE A 435 2.23 -7.98 -10.92
N MET A 436 1.04 -7.92 -10.33
CA MET A 436 0.67 -6.89 -9.36
C MET A 436 1.01 -7.35 -7.92
N PRO A 437 1.56 -6.47 -7.05
CA PRO A 437 1.74 -5.02 -7.22
C PRO A 437 3.07 -4.57 -7.83
N PHE A 438 4.07 -5.44 -7.87
CA PHE A 438 5.46 -5.06 -8.16
C PHE A 438 5.71 -4.67 -9.62
N GLY A 439 4.84 -5.09 -10.54
CA GLY A 439 4.92 -4.76 -11.96
C GLY A 439 5.93 -5.60 -12.75
N HIS A 440 6.42 -6.71 -12.20
CA HIS A 440 7.34 -7.62 -12.88
C HIS A 440 6.71 -8.20 -14.16
N GLU A 441 7.49 -8.33 -15.22
CA GLU A 441 7.04 -9.04 -16.43
C GLU A 441 6.79 -10.53 -16.14
N ALA A 442 5.67 -11.03 -16.64
CA ALA A 442 5.29 -12.43 -16.55
C ALA A 442 4.56 -12.89 -17.81
N VAL A 443 4.33 -14.20 -17.88
CA VAL A 443 3.57 -14.83 -18.94
C VAL A 443 2.52 -15.79 -18.37
N LEU A 444 1.37 -15.85 -19.04
CA LEU A 444 0.40 -16.92 -18.86
C LEU A 444 0.68 -17.98 -19.91
N ILE A 445 1.00 -19.20 -19.46
CA ILE A 445 1.23 -20.35 -20.34
C ILE A 445 0.01 -21.24 -20.28
N LYS A 446 -0.63 -21.45 -21.43
CA LYS A 446 -1.74 -22.38 -21.64
C LYS A 446 -1.25 -23.55 -22.47
N ILE A 447 -1.31 -24.76 -21.91
CA ILE A 447 -0.90 -25.99 -22.59
C ILE A 447 -2.13 -26.87 -22.76
N THR A 448 -2.41 -27.32 -23.97
CA THR A 448 -3.38 -28.37 -24.28
C THR A 448 -2.64 -29.59 -24.81
N GLU A 449 -2.75 -30.71 -24.10
CA GLU A 449 -1.95 -31.92 -24.39
C GLU A 449 -2.83 -33.17 -24.40
N ARG A 450 -2.63 -34.03 -25.41
CA ARG A 450 -3.32 -35.32 -25.48
C ARG A 450 -2.70 -36.31 -24.51
N LYS A 451 -3.46 -36.73 -23.50
CA LYS A 451 -3.03 -37.71 -22.49
C LYS A 451 -3.96 -38.90 -22.40
N PRO A 452 -3.46 -40.11 -22.06
CA PRO A 452 -4.32 -41.23 -21.68
C PRO A 452 -5.04 -40.92 -20.37
N HIS A 453 -6.34 -41.24 -20.31
CA HIS A 453 -7.16 -41.14 -19.11
C HIS A 453 -7.58 -42.54 -18.67
N THR A 454 -7.13 -42.96 -17.48
CA THR A 454 -7.31 -44.31 -16.96
C THR A 454 -8.78 -44.65 -16.72
N GLY A 455 -9.58 -43.70 -16.21
CA GLY A 455 -10.98 -43.94 -15.86
C GLY A 455 -11.90 -44.23 -17.05
N THR A 456 -11.55 -43.72 -18.24
CA THR A 456 -12.33 -43.95 -19.48
C THR A 456 -11.64 -44.89 -20.47
N GLY A 457 -10.35 -45.18 -20.29
CA GLY A 457 -9.56 -45.95 -21.24
C GLY A 457 -9.34 -45.25 -22.58
N THR A 458 -9.46 -43.91 -22.62
CA THR A 458 -9.33 -43.09 -23.84
C THR A 458 -8.16 -42.12 -23.74
N ALA A 459 -7.61 -41.68 -24.87
CA ALA A 459 -6.73 -40.52 -24.92
C ALA A 459 -7.50 -39.26 -25.34
N ALA A 460 -7.39 -38.20 -24.55
CA ALA A 460 -8.16 -36.97 -24.69
C ALA A 460 -7.25 -35.74 -24.50
N ASN A 461 -7.69 -34.57 -24.98
CA ASN A 461 -6.96 -33.32 -24.82
C ASN A 461 -7.24 -32.72 -23.43
N PHE A 462 -6.20 -32.45 -22.66
CA PHE A 462 -6.30 -31.80 -21.36
C PHE A 462 -5.59 -30.46 -21.39
N GLN A 463 -6.29 -29.42 -20.96
CA GLN A 463 -5.75 -28.08 -20.88
C GLN A 463 -5.35 -27.77 -19.44
N ARG A 464 -4.18 -27.15 -19.27
CA ARG A 464 -3.68 -26.61 -18.00
C ARG A 464 -3.06 -25.24 -18.20
N MET A 465 -2.99 -24.47 -17.13
CA MET A 465 -2.40 -23.13 -17.15
C MET A 465 -1.43 -22.93 -16.00
N ILE A 466 -0.36 -22.18 -16.24
CA ILE A 466 0.59 -21.70 -15.22
C ILE A 466 0.95 -20.24 -15.49
N VAL A 467 1.30 -19.49 -14.44
CA VAL A 467 1.96 -18.18 -14.57
C VAL A 467 3.45 -18.38 -14.34
N VAL A 468 4.26 -17.81 -15.23
CA VAL A 468 5.73 -17.76 -15.08
C VAL A 468 6.16 -16.29 -15.07
N ILE A 469 6.86 -15.89 -14.01
CA ILE A 469 7.49 -14.58 -13.89
C ILE A 469 8.81 -14.62 -14.66
N THR A 470 8.92 -13.81 -15.71
CA THR A 470 10.07 -13.80 -16.62
C THR A 470 11.09 -12.73 -16.25
N GLU A 471 10.66 -11.60 -15.69
CA GLU A 471 11.53 -10.60 -15.06
C GLU A 471 11.68 -10.98 -13.58
N THR A 472 12.72 -11.73 -13.23
CA THR A 472 12.89 -12.25 -11.87
C THR A 472 13.39 -11.21 -10.89
N VAL A 473 14.10 -10.18 -11.36
CA VAL A 473 14.65 -9.08 -10.56
C VAL A 473 14.18 -7.77 -11.19
N LYS A 474 13.69 -6.86 -10.35
CA LYS A 474 13.30 -5.50 -10.77
C LYS A 474 13.85 -4.47 -9.80
N ASP A 475 14.45 -3.43 -10.35
CA ASP A 475 14.96 -2.30 -9.60
C ASP A 475 13.89 -1.19 -9.49
N TYR A 476 13.91 -0.50 -8.36
CA TYR A 476 13.01 0.61 -8.06
C TYR A 476 13.80 1.78 -7.51
N ASN A 477 13.35 2.98 -7.85
CA ASN A 477 13.92 4.19 -7.30
C ASN A 477 13.02 4.76 -6.22
N TYR A 478 13.61 5.25 -5.13
CA TYR A 478 12.90 5.97 -4.07
C TYR A 478 12.25 7.27 -4.59
N ARG A 479 12.85 7.85 -5.64
CA ARG A 479 12.33 8.99 -6.41
C ARG A 479 12.45 8.71 -7.90
N ASP A 480 11.52 9.22 -8.70
CA ASP A 480 11.60 9.10 -10.16
C ASP A 480 12.70 10.01 -10.75
N SER A 481 12.84 9.99 -12.08
CA SER A 481 13.82 10.84 -12.79
C SER A 481 13.58 12.35 -12.67
N LYS A 482 12.38 12.78 -12.23
CA LYS A 482 12.01 14.17 -11.97
C LYS A 482 12.15 14.54 -10.48
N GLY A 483 12.50 13.58 -9.62
CA GLY A 483 12.59 13.76 -8.17
C GLY A 483 11.27 13.55 -7.43
N GLU A 484 10.21 13.09 -8.10
CA GLU A 484 8.92 12.79 -7.47
C GLU A 484 9.05 11.60 -6.51
N PHE A 485 8.47 11.74 -5.31
CA PHE A 485 8.51 10.69 -4.30
C PHE A 485 7.70 9.46 -4.72
N MET A 486 8.34 8.28 -4.71
CA MET A 486 7.71 7.07 -5.20
C MET A 486 6.83 6.35 -4.17
N ASN A 487 6.98 6.68 -2.89
CA ASN A 487 6.29 6.02 -1.78
C ASN A 487 6.57 4.51 -1.74
N PHE A 488 7.83 4.10 -1.92
CA PHE A 488 8.25 2.70 -1.88
C PHE A 488 9.69 2.58 -1.37
N SER A 489 9.92 1.76 -0.34
CA SER A 489 11.20 1.69 0.38
C SER A 489 12.03 0.45 0.06
N PHE A 490 11.80 -0.18 -1.09
CA PHE A 490 12.70 -1.20 -1.63
C PHE A 490 13.38 -0.66 -2.87
N SER A 491 14.69 -0.88 -2.98
CA SER A 491 15.50 -0.54 -4.15
C SER A 491 15.51 -1.67 -5.18
N LYS A 492 15.27 -2.91 -4.74
CA LYS A 492 15.23 -4.10 -5.59
C LYS A 492 14.24 -5.12 -5.05
N VAL A 493 13.50 -5.78 -5.93
CA VAL A 493 12.64 -6.92 -5.62
C VAL A 493 13.05 -8.11 -6.48
N GLU A 494 13.33 -9.24 -5.86
CA GLU A 494 13.67 -10.52 -6.47
C GLU A 494 12.58 -11.56 -6.18
N MET A 495 12.03 -12.15 -7.24
CA MET A 495 11.02 -13.19 -7.19
C MET A 495 11.71 -14.56 -7.06
N ILE A 496 11.70 -15.13 -5.85
CA ILE A 496 12.28 -16.46 -5.59
C ILE A 496 11.37 -17.56 -6.15
N THR A 497 10.05 -17.40 -5.97
CA THR A 497 9.07 -18.25 -6.64
C THR A 497 8.75 -17.64 -8.00
N THR A 498 9.19 -18.27 -9.09
CA THR A 498 9.00 -17.73 -10.45
C THR A 498 7.90 -18.44 -11.23
N THR A 499 7.42 -19.60 -10.78
CA THR A 499 6.40 -20.39 -11.48
C THR A 499 5.31 -20.80 -10.50
N SER A 500 4.05 -20.61 -10.90
CA SER A 500 2.90 -21.06 -10.11
C SER A 500 2.69 -22.58 -10.23
N PRO A 501 2.01 -23.23 -9.26
CA PRO A 501 1.33 -24.51 -9.51
C PRO A 501 0.30 -24.41 -10.63
N LEU A 502 -0.33 -25.53 -11.00
CA LEU A 502 -1.43 -25.52 -11.97
C LEU A 502 -2.58 -24.66 -11.45
N LEU A 503 -3.02 -23.72 -12.27
CA LEU A 503 -3.99 -22.73 -11.87
C LEU A 503 -5.42 -23.27 -11.94
N ASP A 504 -6.28 -22.73 -11.09
CA ASP A 504 -7.74 -22.94 -11.19
C ASP A 504 -8.26 -22.44 -12.56
N PHE A 505 -9.20 -23.15 -13.16
CA PHE A 505 -9.92 -22.73 -14.37
C PHE A 505 -10.95 -21.65 -14.05
N ASN A 506 -11.63 -21.75 -12.91
CA ASN A 506 -12.52 -20.70 -12.43
C ASN A 506 -11.71 -19.61 -11.73
N LYS A 507 -11.18 -18.68 -12.53
CA LYS A 507 -10.31 -17.60 -12.05
C LYS A 507 -11.04 -16.65 -11.10
N LYS A 508 -10.45 -16.39 -9.94
CA LYS A 508 -10.89 -15.30 -9.04
C LYS A 508 -10.45 -13.98 -9.66
N LYS A 509 -11.40 -13.26 -10.25
CA LYS A 509 -11.18 -11.90 -10.77
C LYS A 509 -10.67 -10.98 -9.65
N LEU A 510 -9.71 -10.12 -9.98
CA LEU A 510 -9.33 -9.00 -9.13
C LEU A 510 -10.40 -7.89 -9.18
N VAL A 511 -10.96 -7.65 -10.37
CA VAL A 511 -12.03 -6.67 -10.61
C VAL A 511 -13.26 -7.34 -11.25
N ASP A 512 -14.44 -7.08 -10.71
CA ASP A 512 -15.72 -7.60 -11.22
C ASP A 512 -16.41 -6.59 -12.16
N VAL A 513 -15.85 -6.37 -13.35
CA VAL A 513 -16.42 -5.47 -14.39
C VAL A 513 -16.65 -6.20 -15.72
N ASN A 514 -17.61 -5.71 -16.50
CA ASN A 514 -17.98 -6.32 -17.79
C ASN A 514 -16.89 -6.17 -18.86
N ASP A 515 -16.08 -5.11 -18.80
CA ASP A 515 -15.07 -4.78 -19.82
C ASP A 515 -13.77 -5.59 -19.68
N MET A 516 -13.65 -6.42 -18.63
CA MET A 516 -12.44 -7.20 -18.34
C MET A 516 -12.80 -8.64 -18.00
N VAL A 517 -12.28 -9.58 -18.79
CA VAL A 517 -12.52 -11.01 -18.59
C VAL A 517 -11.54 -11.61 -17.57
N ALA A 518 -11.94 -12.72 -16.96
CA ALA A 518 -11.18 -13.37 -15.89
C ALA A 518 -9.84 -13.98 -16.36
N THR A 519 -9.63 -14.14 -17.67
CA THR A 519 -8.36 -14.60 -18.24
C THR A 519 -7.35 -13.48 -18.41
N ASP A 520 -7.81 -12.22 -18.46
CA ASP A 520 -6.92 -11.06 -18.61
C ASP A 520 -6.51 -10.46 -17.24
N GLN A 521 -7.22 -10.77 -16.15
CA GLN A 521 -6.87 -10.31 -14.81
C GLN A 521 -7.41 -11.28 -13.75
N PHE A 522 -6.54 -11.76 -12.87
CA PHE A 522 -6.93 -12.69 -11.79
C PHE A 522 -5.89 -12.79 -10.68
N VAL A 523 -6.37 -13.14 -9.48
CA VAL A 523 -5.51 -13.59 -8.37
C VAL A 523 -4.96 -14.97 -8.70
N ILE A 524 -3.65 -15.18 -8.54
CA ILE A 524 -3.01 -16.46 -8.83
C ILE A 524 -3.45 -17.48 -7.76
N ARG A 525 -4.25 -18.47 -8.18
CA ARG A 525 -4.82 -19.49 -7.30
C ARG A 525 -4.60 -20.89 -7.83
N SER A 526 -4.48 -21.82 -6.89
CA SER A 526 -4.43 -23.26 -7.12
C SER A 526 -5.19 -23.97 -6.00
N GLU A 527 -5.96 -25.00 -6.33
CA GLU A 527 -6.81 -25.73 -5.39
C GLU A 527 -7.76 -24.80 -4.60
N ASN A 528 -8.29 -23.77 -5.27
CA ASN A 528 -9.13 -22.73 -4.66
C ASN A 528 -8.44 -21.99 -3.50
N LYS A 529 -7.12 -21.82 -3.52
CA LYS A 529 -6.37 -21.04 -2.53
C LYS A 529 -5.43 -20.06 -3.23
N ASP A 530 -5.27 -18.87 -2.65
CA ASP A 530 -4.33 -17.85 -3.15
C ASP A 530 -2.90 -18.39 -2.97
N VAL A 531 -2.12 -18.39 -4.05
CA VAL A 531 -0.77 -18.97 -4.07
C VAL A 531 0.22 -17.97 -3.45
N PRO A 532 0.91 -18.32 -2.35
CA PRO A 532 1.95 -17.46 -1.78
C PRO A 532 3.24 -17.50 -2.60
N PHE A 533 3.77 -16.34 -2.98
CA PHE A 533 5.06 -16.21 -3.65
C PHE A 533 6.13 -15.76 -2.67
N LYS A 534 7.27 -16.46 -2.64
CA LYS A 534 8.44 -16.05 -1.87
C LYS A 534 9.19 -14.95 -2.62
N ILE A 535 9.48 -13.86 -1.92
CA ILE A 535 10.14 -12.67 -2.44
C ILE A 535 11.30 -12.32 -1.52
N LYS A 536 12.42 -11.94 -2.12
CA LYS A 536 13.57 -11.34 -1.45
C LYS A 536 13.71 -9.92 -1.97
N ALA A 537 13.77 -8.93 -1.09
CA ALA A 537 13.90 -7.53 -1.49
C ALA A 537 15.11 -6.89 -0.81
N GLU A 538 15.69 -5.89 -1.46
CA GLU A 538 16.75 -5.04 -0.90
C GLU A 538 16.11 -3.70 -0.55
N ASP A 539 16.27 -3.25 0.70
CA ASP A 539 15.77 -1.94 1.14
C ASP A 539 16.65 -0.79 0.60
N LEU A 540 16.41 0.43 1.08
CA LEU A 540 17.09 1.63 0.59
C LEU A 540 18.57 1.74 1.00
N ASP A 541 19.02 0.98 2.02
CA ASP A 541 20.40 1.00 2.50
C ASP A 541 21.12 -0.34 2.26
N GLY A 542 20.54 -1.23 1.46
CA GLY A 542 21.15 -2.50 1.08
C GLY A 542 20.86 -3.67 2.01
N ASN A 543 19.91 -3.56 2.96
CA ASN A 543 19.51 -4.70 3.79
C ASN A 543 18.56 -5.61 3.01
N PHE A 544 18.77 -6.92 3.11
CA PHE A 544 17.85 -7.90 2.54
C PHE A 544 16.69 -8.22 3.48
N VAL A 545 15.48 -8.24 2.92
CA VAL A 545 14.23 -8.56 3.59
C VAL A 545 13.49 -9.63 2.81
N ASP A 546 13.21 -10.76 3.45
CA ASP A 546 12.44 -11.85 2.87
C ASP A 546 10.98 -11.81 3.32
N PHE A 547 10.05 -11.97 2.37
CA PHE A 547 8.63 -12.00 2.69
C PHE A 547 7.82 -12.85 1.70
N ILE A 548 6.56 -13.11 2.05
CA ILE A 548 5.67 -13.98 1.28
C ILE A 548 4.33 -13.29 1.10
N ILE A 549 3.85 -13.19 -0.14
CA ILE A 549 2.57 -12.55 -0.44
C ILE A 549 1.89 -13.22 -1.64
N PRO A 550 0.56 -13.33 -1.67
CA PRO A 550 -0.14 -13.70 -2.91
C PRO A 550 -0.01 -12.60 -3.95
N LEU A 551 0.00 -12.99 -5.22
CA LEU A 551 0.16 -12.08 -6.37
C LEU A 551 -1.00 -12.22 -7.36
N ALA A 552 -1.19 -11.18 -8.19
CA ALA A 552 -2.18 -11.20 -9.27
C ALA A 552 -1.49 -11.07 -10.63
N PHE A 553 -1.98 -11.82 -11.62
CA PHE A 553 -1.53 -11.72 -13.02
C PHE A 553 -2.46 -10.79 -13.79
N ILE A 554 -1.88 -9.81 -14.47
CA ILE A 554 -2.58 -8.84 -15.32
C ILE A 554 -2.01 -8.91 -16.75
N SER A 555 -2.84 -9.32 -17.70
CA SER A 555 -2.53 -9.38 -19.13
C SER A 555 -2.26 -7.99 -19.69
N THR A 556 -1.25 -7.85 -20.57
CA THR A 556 -1.01 -6.55 -21.25
C THR A 556 -2.17 -6.11 -22.13
N ASN A 557 -3.10 -7.02 -22.44
CA ASN A 557 -4.34 -6.73 -23.15
C ASN A 557 -5.19 -5.65 -22.49
N VAL A 558 -5.28 -5.67 -21.16
CA VAL A 558 -6.11 -4.71 -20.40
C VAL A 558 -5.30 -3.53 -19.86
N LEU A 559 -3.96 -3.61 -19.92
CA LEU A 559 -3.07 -2.60 -19.36
C LEU A 559 -2.95 -1.34 -20.20
N GLY A 560 -3.29 -1.36 -21.49
CA GLY A 560 -3.24 -0.15 -22.34
C GLY A 560 -4.33 0.87 -22.01
N SER A 561 -5.46 0.46 -21.42
CA SER A 561 -6.54 1.35 -21.02
C SER A 561 -6.28 1.99 -19.65
N ALA A 562 -6.23 3.34 -19.62
CA ALA A 562 -6.05 4.10 -18.39
C ALA A 562 -7.17 3.82 -17.37
N THR A 563 -8.42 3.73 -17.83
CA THR A 563 -9.58 3.40 -17.00
C THR A 563 -9.44 2.02 -16.36
N ASN A 564 -8.96 1.02 -17.10
CA ASN A 564 -8.74 -0.32 -16.56
C ASN A 564 -7.61 -0.32 -15.52
N ARG A 565 -6.51 0.41 -15.77
CA ARG A 565 -5.41 0.55 -14.79
C ARG A 565 -5.89 1.15 -13.48
N THR A 566 -6.69 2.21 -13.51
CA THR A 566 -7.28 2.81 -12.29
C THR A 566 -8.14 1.81 -11.54
N LYS A 567 -9.09 1.13 -12.21
CA LYS A 567 -9.95 0.11 -11.60
C LYS A 567 -9.15 -1.02 -10.94
N LEU A 568 -8.08 -1.48 -11.59
CA LEU A 568 -7.19 -2.52 -11.08
C LEU A 568 -6.42 -2.07 -9.83
N VAL A 569 -5.87 -0.86 -9.86
CA VAL A 569 -5.16 -0.26 -8.72
C VAL A 569 -6.08 -0.08 -7.53
N ASP A 570 -7.28 0.46 -7.74
CA ASP A 570 -8.26 0.68 -6.67
C ASP A 570 -8.68 -0.63 -6.02
N ALA A 571 -8.96 -1.67 -6.83
CA ALA A 571 -9.33 -2.99 -6.33
C ALA A 571 -8.22 -3.66 -5.51
N TYR A 572 -6.95 -3.50 -5.92
CA TYR A 572 -5.81 -4.00 -5.16
C TYR A 572 -5.63 -3.24 -3.85
N ASN A 573 -5.70 -1.90 -3.89
CA ASN A 573 -5.53 -1.04 -2.72
C ASN A 573 -6.63 -1.22 -1.66
N ALA A 574 -7.84 -1.61 -2.09
CA ALA A 574 -8.93 -1.99 -1.21
C ALA A 574 -8.66 -3.27 -0.41
N GLY A 575 -7.83 -4.19 -0.91
CA GLY A 575 -7.38 -5.38 -0.18
C GLY A 575 -8.45 -6.46 0.07
N PHE A 576 -9.65 -6.35 -0.53
CA PHE A 576 -10.74 -7.31 -0.29
C PHE A 576 -10.62 -8.61 -1.11
N LYS A 577 -10.03 -8.52 -2.31
CA LYS A 577 -9.97 -9.65 -3.26
C LYS A 577 -8.65 -10.41 -3.20
N ILE A 578 -7.60 -9.81 -2.64
CA ILE A 578 -6.27 -10.39 -2.46
C ILE A 578 -5.64 -9.77 -1.21
N SER A 579 -4.94 -10.57 -0.41
CA SER A 579 -4.18 -10.02 0.72
C SER A 579 -3.05 -9.14 0.20
N ASN A 580 -3.01 -7.90 0.65
CA ASN A 580 -1.94 -6.95 0.38
C ASN A 580 -0.98 -6.78 1.58
N ASN A 581 -1.15 -7.58 2.63
CA ASN A 581 -0.30 -7.61 3.81
C ASN A 581 0.70 -8.77 3.75
N SER A 582 1.91 -8.52 4.23
CA SER A 582 2.94 -9.54 4.42
C SER A 582 3.68 -9.36 5.74
N ASN A 583 3.90 -10.47 6.45
CA ASN A 583 4.61 -10.50 7.71
C ASN A 583 6.14 -10.53 7.46
N LEU A 584 6.86 -9.59 8.06
CA LEU A 584 8.33 -9.48 7.97
C LEU A 584 9.06 -10.16 9.12
N LYS A 585 8.36 -10.72 10.11
CA LYS A 585 8.89 -11.52 11.21
C LYS A 585 9.98 -10.82 12.03
N GLY A 586 9.90 -9.48 12.16
CA GLY A 586 10.86 -8.69 12.92
C GLY A 586 12.19 -8.43 12.20
N GLN A 587 12.24 -8.58 10.87
CA GLN A 587 13.41 -8.15 10.08
C GLN A 587 13.61 -6.63 10.15
N LYS A 588 14.85 -6.18 10.03
CA LYS A 588 15.17 -4.75 9.88
C LYS A 588 14.70 -4.27 8.52
N PHE A 589 14.10 -3.08 8.48
CA PHE A 589 13.58 -2.46 7.27
C PHE A 589 13.82 -0.95 7.31
N THR A 590 14.57 -0.44 6.33
CA THR A 590 14.78 1.00 6.14
C THR A 590 13.56 1.64 5.46
N LEU A 591 12.92 2.60 6.14
CA LEU A 591 11.76 3.34 5.62
C LEU A 591 12.15 4.48 4.67
N ALA A 592 13.31 5.11 4.89
CA ALA A 592 13.82 6.22 4.09
C ALA A 592 15.36 6.19 4.04
N PRO A 593 16.02 6.74 3.01
CA PRO A 593 17.48 6.65 2.89
C PRO A 593 18.19 7.28 4.10
N GLN A 594 19.19 6.59 4.66
CA GLN A 594 19.97 7.13 5.76
C GLN A 594 20.77 8.36 5.34
N VAL A 595 20.94 9.31 6.26
CA VAL A 595 21.69 10.55 6.03
C VAL A 595 22.72 10.77 7.13
N LYS A 596 23.86 11.34 6.75
CA LYS A 596 24.93 11.67 7.70
C LYS A 596 24.40 12.64 8.76
N ASN A 597 24.64 12.37 10.03
CA ASN A 597 24.13 13.12 11.19
C ASN A 597 22.59 13.06 11.38
N GLY A 598 21.88 12.19 10.66
CA GLY A 598 20.45 11.93 10.86
C GLY A 598 20.19 10.91 11.98
N ASN A 599 18.94 10.84 12.43
CA ASN A 599 18.42 9.74 13.24
C ASN A 599 18.15 8.51 12.37
N ASP A 600 18.07 7.34 13.01
CA ASP A 600 17.82 6.08 12.33
C ASP A 600 16.51 6.09 11.53
N THR A 601 16.59 5.62 10.29
CA THR A 601 15.46 5.37 9.40
C THR A 601 15.17 3.87 9.25
N THR A 602 15.96 3.02 9.90
CA THR A 602 15.84 1.55 9.91
C THR A 602 15.18 1.07 11.20
N TYR A 603 14.10 0.29 11.07
CA TYR A 603 13.33 -0.19 12.20
C TYR A 603 13.09 -1.70 12.10
N VAL A 604 12.81 -2.34 13.23
CA VAL A 604 12.31 -3.72 13.25
C VAL A 604 10.86 -3.72 12.76
N ALA A 605 10.58 -4.35 11.63
CA ALA A 605 9.25 -4.39 11.04
C ALA A 605 8.58 -5.76 11.24
N GLN A 606 7.33 -5.75 11.69
CA GLN A 606 6.53 -6.96 11.88
C GLN A 606 5.66 -7.27 10.67
N GLU A 607 5.08 -6.25 10.06
CA GLU A 607 4.18 -6.40 8.91
C GLU A 607 4.31 -5.19 7.98
N ILE A 608 4.14 -5.43 6.69
CA ILE A 608 4.02 -4.41 5.65
C ILE A 608 2.74 -4.62 4.87
N SER A 609 2.05 -3.52 4.59
CA SER A 609 0.94 -3.45 3.63
C SER A 609 1.40 -2.79 2.34
N PHE A 610 1.26 -3.49 1.22
CA PHE A 610 1.56 -2.96 -0.11
C PHE A 610 0.32 -2.33 -0.75
N GLY A 611 0.54 -1.32 -1.56
CA GLY A 611 -0.42 -0.82 -2.53
C GLY A 611 0.17 -0.84 -3.94
N ALA A 612 -0.59 -0.34 -4.89
CA ALA A 612 -0.15 -0.05 -6.24
C ALA A 612 -0.55 1.38 -6.63
N LYS A 613 0.17 1.97 -7.59
CA LYS A 613 -0.20 3.20 -8.28
C LYS A 613 0.05 3.06 -9.78
N THR A 614 -0.62 3.90 -10.57
CA THR A 614 -0.38 4.00 -12.01
C THR A 614 0.84 4.86 -12.31
N TYR A 615 1.51 4.59 -13.44
CA TYR A 615 2.53 5.49 -13.98
C TYR A 615 1.93 6.85 -14.35
N THR A 616 2.57 7.95 -13.94
CA THR A 616 2.16 9.33 -14.28
C THR A 616 2.75 9.80 -15.62
N ASN A 617 3.84 9.19 -16.07
CA ASN A 617 4.56 9.54 -17.31
C ASN A 617 4.26 8.53 -18.43
N ALA A 618 4.06 9.02 -19.67
CA ALA A 618 3.78 8.18 -20.84
C ALA A 618 4.97 7.29 -21.30
N ASN A 619 6.18 7.54 -20.79
CA ASN A 619 7.42 6.89 -21.21
C ASN A 619 7.78 5.62 -20.41
N GLU A 620 7.05 5.29 -19.34
CA GLU A 620 7.27 4.05 -18.59
C GLU A 620 6.29 2.96 -19.07
N PRO A 621 6.74 1.69 -19.20
CA PRO A 621 5.94 0.61 -19.76
C PRO A 621 4.63 0.47 -18.98
N GLN A 622 3.50 0.43 -19.69
CA GLN A 622 2.17 0.49 -19.08
C GLN A 622 1.92 -0.70 -18.15
N GLY A 623 2.17 -0.49 -16.86
CA GLY A 623 2.00 -1.47 -15.79
C GLY A 623 1.60 -0.79 -14.49
N PHE A 624 2.19 -1.25 -13.37
CA PHE A 624 1.96 -0.70 -12.04
C PHE A 624 3.28 -0.43 -11.34
N LEU A 625 3.24 0.50 -10.40
CA LEU A 625 4.29 0.73 -9.42
C LEU A 625 3.79 0.29 -8.05
N PRO A 626 4.58 -0.48 -7.30
CA PRO A 626 4.24 -0.78 -5.92
C PRO A 626 4.36 0.49 -5.07
N VAL A 627 3.55 0.58 -4.02
CA VAL A 627 3.71 1.58 -2.97
C VAL A 627 3.67 0.91 -1.60
N LEU A 628 4.28 1.55 -0.61
CA LEU A 628 4.15 1.20 0.79
C LEU A 628 2.91 1.90 1.33
N LYS A 629 1.83 1.15 1.55
CA LYS A 629 0.62 1.71 2.18
C LYS A 629 0.87 1.99 3.66
N GLN A 630 1.50 1.02 4.33
CA GLN A 630 1.76 1.06 5.76
C GLN A 630 2.88 0.07 6.13
N ALA A 631 3.66 0.39 7.15
CA ALA A 631 4.53 -0.55 7.85
C ALA A 631 4.20 -0.55 9.35
N ASN A 632 4.15 -1.74 9.95
CA ASN A 632 4.03 -1.92 11.39
C ASN A 632 5.44 -2.16 11.94
N ILE A 633 5.99 -1.16 12.62
CA ILE A 633 7.37 -1.16 13.12
C ILE A 633 7.41 -1.16 14.64
N ILE A 634 8.51 -1.61 15.23
CA ILE A 634 8.84 -1.33 16.63
C ILE A 634 9.64 -0.03 16.64
N GLU A 635 9.04 1.05 17.13
CA GLU A 635 9.77 2.32 17.34
C GLU A 635 10.42 2.28 18.73
N PRO A 636 11.76 2.25 18.82
CA PRO A 636 12.44 1.94 20.08
C PRO A 636 12.25 3.01 21.16
N SER A 637 12.11 4.29 20.78
CA SER A 637 11.99 5.38 21.74
C SER A 637 10.63 5.35 22.45
N TYR A 638 9.56 5.05 21.70
CA TYR A 638 8.20 4.90 22.16
C TYR A 638 8.05 3.69 23.08
N GLN A 639 8.60 2.54 22.67
CA GLN A 639 8.59 1.33 23.49
C GLN A 639 9.25 1.58 24.86
N ARG A 640 10.39 2.27 24.88
CA ARG A 640 11.13 2.54 26.11
C ARG A 640 10.49 3.60 26.98
N LEU A 641 9.82 4.59 26.38
CA LEU A 641 9.14 5.65 27.12
C LEU A 641 7.83 5.16 27.75
N THR A 642 7.09 4.29 27.06
CA THR A 642 5.76 3.83 27.50
C THR A 642 5.78 2.46 28.17
N GLY A 643 6.84 1.67 27.98
CA GLY A 643 6.88 0.25 28.34
C GLY A 643 6.02 -0.64 27.42
N ILE A 644 5.38 -0.09 26.39
CA ILE A 644 4.52 -0.82 25.45
C ILE A 644 5.36 -1.37 24.30
N ALA A 645 5.53 -2.69 24.24
CA ALA A 645 6.31 -3.37 23.21
C ALA A 645 5.56 -3.65 21.89
N GLN A 646 4.39 -3.06 21.69
CA GLN A 646 3.53 -3.35 20.53
C GLN A 646 4.00 -2.60 19.27
N PRO A 647 3.86 -3.19 18.08
CA PRO A 647 4.15 -2.51 16.83
C PRO A 647 3.26 -1.29 16.63
N VAL A 648 3.88 -0.23 16.13
CA VAL A 648 3.25 1.03 15.79
C VAL A 648 3.16 1.17 14.27
N SER A 649 2.00 1.62 13.80
CA SER A 649 1.70 1.77 12.39
C SER A 649 2.23 3.09 11.84
N VAL A 650 2.96 3.04 10.73
CA VAL A 650 3.46 4.22 10.01
C VAL A 650 3.16 4.16 8.52
N SER A 651 2.89 5.33 7.92
CA SER A 651 2.82 5.55 6.47
C SER A 651 3.97 6.48 6.05
N LEU A 652 4.47 6.37 4.81
CA LEU A 652 5.58 7.22 4.39
C LEU A 652 5.13 8.63 4.03
N GLU A 653 6.02 9.58 4.24
CA GLU A 653 5.91 10.97 3.82
C GLU A 653 7.11 11.33 2.93
N ASP A 654 6.91 12.28 2.00
CA ASP A 654 8.00 12.79 1.17
C ASP A 654 9.04 13.50 2.07
N ASP A 655 10.21 12.91 2.23
CA ASP A 655 11.31 13.41 3.07
C ASP A 655 12.04 14.65 2.54
N ASN A 656 11.68 15.13 1.35
CA ASN A 656 12.12 16.40 0.79
C ASN A 656 11.27 17.56 1.34
N ASN A 657 11.32 17.72 2.66
CA ASN A 657 10.68 18.81 3.38
C ASN A 657 11.66 19.41 4.41
N LYS A 658 11.40 20.63 4.89
CA LYS A 658 12.32 21.32 5.82
C LYS A 658 12.48 20.55 7.14
N GLY A 659 11.46 19.80 7.54
CA GLY A 659 11.49 18.94 8.73
C GLY A 659 12.16 17.57 8.51
N HIS A 660 12.58 17.22 7.29
CA HIS A 660 13.02 15.87 6.89
C HIS A 660 12.13 14.75 7.45
N VAL A 661 10.81 15.00 7.50
CA VAL A 661 9.81 14.02 7.95
C VAL A 661 9.66 12.97 6.87
N PHE A 662 9.86 11.70 7.20
CA PHE A 662 9.80 10.61 6.23
C PHE A 662 8.69 9.59 6.51
N ALA A 663 8.07 9.66 7.70
CA ALA A 663 6.91 8.83 8.01
C ALA A 663 5.96 9.53 8.99
N LYS A 664 4.69 9.15 8.93
CA LYS A 664 3.60 9.58 9.79
C LYS A 664 3.07 8.40 10.59
N PHE A 665 2.78 8.58 11.88
CA PHE A 665 2.07 7.56 12.65
C PHE A 665 0.58 7.52 12.25
N ASN A 666 0.04 6.33 12.01
CA ASN A 666 -1.37 6.16 11.62
C ASN A 666 -2.32 6.03 12.82
N PHE A 667 -1.88 6.45 14.00
CA PHE A 667 -2.65 6.44 15.25
C PHE A 667 -2.28 7.67 16.09
N ALA A 668 -3.18 8.07 16.97
CA ALA A 668 -2.91 9.07 18.00
C ALA A 668 -2.86 8.34 19.35
N GLN A 669 -1.65 8.14 19.88
CA GLN A 669 -1.50 7.65 21.25
C GLN A 669 -0.74 8.69 22.06
N ALA A 670 -1.43 9.19 23.08
CA ALA A 670 -0.85 10.14 23.99
C ALA A 670 0.17 9.46 24.89
N VAL A 671 1.37 10.04 24.93
CA VAL A 671 2.29 9.83 26.03
C VAL A 671 1.77 10.68 27.19
N ASN A 672 1.10 10.03 28.13
CA ASN A 672 0.49 10.69 29.28
C ASN A 672 1.34 10.49 30.55
N PHE A 673 1.87 11.59 31.06
CA PHE A 673 2.56 11.68 32.35
C PHE A 673 1.63 12.19 33.48
N ALA A 674 0.37 12.52 33.18
CA ALA A 674 -0.60 12.97 34.18
C ALA A 674 -0.90 11.86 35.20
N GLY A 675 -0.92 12.23 36.48
CA GLY A 675 -1.03 11.29 37.61
C GLY A 675 0.30 10.72 38.11
N GLN A 676 1.43 11.05 37.47
CA GLN A 676 2.79 10.76 37.95
C GLN A 676 3.56 12.05 38.29
N SER A 677 2.86 13.05 38.84
CA SER A 677 3.42 14.35 39.26
C SER A 677 4.63 14.19 40.19
N ASP A 678 4.64 13.15 41.02
CA ASP A 678 5.74 12.84 41.94
C ASP A 678 7.02 12.41 41.22
N LYS A 679 6.92 11.98 39.95
CA LYS A 679 8.05 11.55 39.12
C LYS A 679 8.52 12.64 38.15
N THR A 680 7.62 13.48 37.66
CA THR A 680 7.94 14.58 36.71
C THR A 680 8.02 15.96 37.36
N GLY A 681 7.67 16.06 38.65
CA GLY A 681 8.01 17.20 39.50
C GLY A 681 7.08 18.40 39.55
N GLY A 682 5.86 18.30 39.02
CA GLY A 682 4.88 19.40 39.04
C GLY A 682 5.26 20.66 38.23
N MET A 683 6.53 20.85 37.87
CA MET A 683 7.02 22.01 37.12
C MET A 683 6.61 21.97 35.64
N ALA A 684 6.47 20.77 35.06
CA ALA A 684 5.81 20.49 33.78
C ALA A 684 5.60 18.97 33.59
N THR A 685 4.38 18.51 33.31
CA THR A 685 4.10 17.16 32.76
C THR A 685 4.02 17.26 31.24
N PRO A 686 5.06 16.87 30.48
CA PRO A 686 5.08 17.09 29.04
C PRO A 686 4.24 16.03 28.33
N ASN A 687 2.92 16.14 28.42
CA ASN A 687 2.03 15.25 27.69
C ASN A 687 2.06 15.63 26.21
N PHE A 688 2.25 14.66 25.31
CA PHE A 688 2.21 14.87 23.86
C PHE A 688 1.75 13.62 23.11
N ASN A 689 1.30 13.79 21.87
CA ASN A 689 1.08 12.68 20.93
C ASN A 689 2.29 12.50 20.03
N LEU A 690 2.62 11.26 19.67
CA LEU A 690 3.51 10.99 18.56
C LEU A 690 2.79 11.22 17.23
N SER A 691 3.46 11.91 16.31
CA SER A 691 2.87 12.33 15.04
C SER A 691 3.64 11.81 13.82
N GLY A 692 4.96 11.70 13.91
CA GLY A 692 5.76 11.14 12.82
C GLY A 692 7.20 10.84 13.19
N LEU A 693 7.95 10.44 12.16
CA LEU A 693 9.39 10.17 12.20
C LEU A 693 10.11 11.14 11.27
N SER A 694 11.19 11.72 11.77
CA SER A 694 12.02 12.68 11.05
C SER A 694 13.49 12.27 11.11
N LYS A 695 14.23 12.46 10.01
CA LYS A 695 15.69 12.28 10.02
C LYS A 695 16.36 13.30 10.94
N LEU A 696 15.75 14.48 11.14
CA LEU A 696 16.29 15.51 12.03
C LEU A 696 16.13 15.16 13.50
N ALA A 697 14.95 14.67 13.89
CA ALA A 697 14.52 14.61 15.29
C ALA A 697 14.16 13.20 15.79
N GLY A 698 14.16 12.17 14.94
CA GLY A 698 13.63 10.86 15.30
C GLY A 698 12.11 10.91 15.45
N ALA A 699 11.56 10.20 16.44
CA ALA A 699 10.15 10.27 16.77
C ALA A 699 9.80 11.63 17.42
N PHE A 700 8.79 12.31 16.88
CA PHE A 700 8.36 13.63 17.34
C PHE A 700 6.84 13.74 17.46
N GLY A 701 6.39 14.77 18.18
CA GLY A 701 4.98 15.08 18.39
C GLY A 701 4.51 16.41 17.80
N GLY A 702 3.20 16.61 17.81
CA GLY A 702 2.51 17.83 17.36
C GLY A 702 2.03 17.83 15.90
N ASP A 703 1.75 18.99 15.31
CA ASP A 703 1.25 19.05 13.92
C ASP A 703 2.36 18.70 12.90
N ILE A 704 2.18 17.58 12.20
CA ILE A 704 3.12 17.07 11.20
C ILE A 704 3.31 18.04 10.01
N SER A 705 2.26 18.73 9.58
CA SER A 705 2.30 19.65 8.42
C SER A 705 3.12 20.90 8.76
N LYS A 706 2.97 21.41 9.97
CA LYS A 706 3.79 22.53 10.48
C LYS A 706 5.23 22.10 10.75
N PHE A 707 5.46 20.87 11.21
CA PHE A 707 6.82 20.34 11.36
C PHE A 707 7.54 20.23 10.00
N LYS A 708 6.86 19.70 8.96
CA LYS A 708 7.39 19.63 7.58
C LYS A 708 7.83 20.98 7.02
N THR A 709 7.19 22.07 7.44
CA THR A 709 7.42 23.43 6.94
C THR A 709 8.31 24.28 7.85
N ALA A 710 8.86 23.71 8.93
CA ALA A 710 9.62 24.41 9.97
C ALA A 710 8.84 25.53 10.69
N ALA A 711 7.53 25.31 10.86
CA ALA A 711 6.57 26.24 11.44
C ALA A 711 5.88 25.70 12.72
N ALA A 712 6.32 24.56 13.25
CA ALA A 712 5.75 23.97 14.47
C ALA A 712 5.92 24.91 15.67
N SER A 713 4.84 25.11 16.42
CA SER A 713 4.77 25.93 17.62
C SER A 713 4.59 25.08 18.89
N ALA A 714 4.71 25.69 20.07
CA ALA A 714 4.47 25.00 21.33
C ALA A 714 3.00 24.59 21.49
N ASP A 715 2.07 25.40 20.99
CA ASP A 715 0.64 25.08 20.95
C ASP A 715 0.38 23.79 20.15
N ASP A 716 1.00 23.66 18.97
CA ASP A 716 0.86 22.44 18.14
C ASP A 716 1.31 21.17 18.85
N PHE A 717 2.20 21.30 19.84
CA PHE A 717 2.79 20.17 20.56
C PHE A 717 2.02 19.79 21.83
N PHE A 718 1.59 20.78 22.62
CA PHE A 718 0.94 20.56 23.92
C PHE A 718 -0.59 20.56 23.87
N SER A 719 -1.20 21.23 22.89
CA SER A 719 -2.66 21.29 22.74
C SER A 719 -3.21 20.01 22.11
N VAL A 720 -3.12 18.93 22.86
CA VAL A 720 -3.50 17.58 22.45
C VAL A 720 -4.93 17.26 22.89
N SER A 721 -5.74 16.70 21.98
CA SER A 721 -7.10 16.29 22.27
C SER A 721 -7.16 15.35 23.50
N ASN A 722 -7.99 15.69 24.48
CA ASN A 722 -8.22 14.94 25.73
C ASN A 722 -7.13 15.06 26.82
N ILE A 723 -6.12 15.93 26.66
CA ILE A 723 -5.14 16.19 27.72
C ILE A 723 -5.00 17.71 27.96
N PRO A 724 -5.13 18.19 29.21
CA PRO A 724 -4.87 19.58 29.53
C PRO A 724 -3.42 19.97 29.26
N ASP A 725 -3.22 21.14 28.67
CA ASP A 725 -1.90 21.74 28.48
C ASP A 725 -1.19 21.91 29.84
N PRO A 726 0.07 21.43 29.98
CA PRO A 726 0.83 21.63 31.21
C PRO A 726 0.93 23.10 31.61
N LYS A 727 0.79 23.38 32.91
CA LYS A 727 0.93 24.72 33.47
C LYS A 727 2.18 24.84 34.32
N LEU A 728 2.94 25.90 34.12
CA LEU A 728 4.00 26.37 35.00
C LEU A 728 3.38 27.18 36.17
N PHE A 729 3.75 26.84 37.40
CA PHE A 729 3.23 27.44 38.64
C PHE A 729 1.69 27.39 38.78
N GLY A 730 1.04 26.38 38.19
CA GLY A 730 -0.42 26.23 38.18
C GLY A 730 -1.19 27.28 37.38
N VAL A 731 -0.50 28.27 36.81
CA VAL A 731 -1.10 29.46 36.19
C VAL A 731 -0.79 29.54 34.70
N PHE A 732 0.48 29.53 34.33
CA PHE A 732 0.90 29.85 32.96
C PHE A 732 0.96 28.59 32.11
N LYS A 733 0.19 28.54 31.03
CA LYS A 733 0.26 27.42 30.09
C LYS A 733 1.62 27.35 29.40
N LEU A 734 2.16 26.14 29.28
CA LEU A 734 3.47 25.94 28.68
C LEU A 734 3.45 26.28 27.17
N SER A 735 2.35 26.00 26.46
CA SER A 735 2.18 26.43 25.05
C SER A 735 2.30 27.95 24.85
N GLU A 736 1.88 28.74 25.84
CA GLU A 736 1.87 30.20 25.78
C GLU A 736 3.27 30.76 26.14
N ILE A 737 4.00 30.11 27.07
CA ILE A 737 5.31 30.59 27.54
C ILE A 737 6.41 30.20 26.55
N LEU A 738 6.35 28.99 26.00
CA LEU A 738 7.44 28.46 25.19
C LEU A 738 7.39 29.03 23.76
N ASN A 739 8.52 29.60 23.35
CA ASN A 739 8.75 30.03 21.98
C ASN A 739 9.59 28.99 21.25
N PHE A 740 8.91 28.05 20.60
CA PHE A 740 9.53 27.24 19.55
C PHE A 740 9.76 28.20 18.39
N VAL A 741 11.02 28.53 18.10
CA VAL A 741 11.34 29.59 17.12
C VAL A 741 10.91 29.11 15.73
N SER A 742 9.73 29.52 15.28
CA SER A 742 9.29 29.33 13.90
C SER A 742 10.28 30.04 12.98
N GLY A 743 10.82 29.30 11.99
CA GLY A 743 11.75 29.88 11.01
C GLY A 743 13.24 29.98 11.40
N ASP A 744 13.70 29.37 12.51
CA ASP A 744 15.14 29.25 12.76
C ASP A 744 15.77 28.15 11.89
N ALA A 745 16.30 28.56 10.74
CA ALA A 745 16.95 27.66 9.77
C ALA A 745 18.06 26.80 10.38
N SER A 746 18.72 27.26 11.45
CA SER A 746 19.83 26.52 12.06
C SER A 746 19.39 25.27 12.83
N SER A 747 18.13 25.22 13.30
CA SER A 747 17.59 24.07 14.05
C SER A 747 17.10 22.94 13.13
N TYR A 748 16.87 23.25 11.86
CA TYR A 748 16.44 22.31 10.83
C TYR A 748 17.57 21.92 9.87
N ASP A 749 18.80 22.35 10.16
CA ASP A 749 19.97 22.06 9.33
C ASP A 749 20.55 20.67 9.66
N ILE A 750 20.21 19.68 8.82
CA ILE A 750 20.69 18.30 8.97
C ILE A 750 22.20 18.16 8.76
N ALA A 751 22.91 19.19 8.29
CA ALA A 751 24.36 19.14 8.19
C ALA A 751 25.03 19.22 9.58
N LYS A 752 24.41 19.88 10.56
CA LYS A 752 24.96 20.04 11.92
C LYS A 752 24.79 18.77 12.75
N PRO A 753 25.66 18.44 13.72
CA PRO A 753 25.43 17.37 14.69
C PRO A 753 24.12 17.56 15.47
N LEU A 754 23.47 16.46 15.89
CA LEU A 754 22.20 16.50 16.64
C LEU A 754 22.29 17.37 17.90
N MET A 755 23.43 17.35 18.60
CA MET A 755 23.67 18.16 19.81
C MET A 755 23.76 19.68 19.51
N ASP A 756 24.20 20.06 18.31
CA ASP A 756 24.33 21.46 17.88
C ASP A 756 23.03 22.00 17.29
N ARG A 757 22.14 21.10 16.87
CA ARG A 757 20.72 21.40 16.60
C ARG A 757 20.02 21.50 17.95
N VAL A 758 20.27 22.59 18.69
CA VAL A 758 19.69 22.86 20.02
C VAL A 758 18.22 22.41 20.01
N PRO A 759 17.76 21.53 20.93
CA PRO A 759 16.41 20.97 20.91
C PRO A 759 15.40 22.05 21.32
N LYS A 760 15.19 23.00 20.42
CA LYS A 760 14.11 23.99 20.46
C LYS A 760 12.77 23.34 20.11
N ILE A 761 12.81 22.15 19.53
CA ILE A 761 11.67 21.31 19.23
C ILE A 761 11.81 20.03 20.06
N PRO A 762 10.78 19.63 20.83
CA PRO A 762 10.85 18.43 21.62
C PRO A 762 11.04 17.20 20.75
N ASN A 763 12.02 16.37 21.10
CA ASN A 763 12.31 15.13 20.39
C ASN A 763 12.64 13.99 21.35
N LEU A 764 12.42 12.76 20.87
CA LEU A 764 12.83 11.55 21.57
C LEU A 764 14.11 11.02 20.92
N THR A 765 15.17 10.95 21.70
CA THR A 765 16.45 10.41 21.28
C THR A 765 16.79 9.23 22.18
N THR A 766 17.35 8.16 21.62
CA THR A 766 17.83 7.04 22.42
C THR A 766 19.33 6.88 22.24
N GLU A 767 20.05 6.86 23.35
CA GLU A 767 21.47 6.53 23.42
C GLU A 767 21.65 5.12 23.99
N GLU A 768 22.57 4.35 23.41
CA GLU A 768 22.95 3.03 23.90
C GLU A 768 24.28 3.12 24.66
N THR A 769 24.26 2.77 25.95
CA THR A 769 25.47 2.64 26.78
C THR A 769 25.87 1.17 26.91
N ALA A 770 26.94 0.82 27.65
CA ALA A 770 27.33 -0.58 27.85
C ALA A 770 26.21 -1.42 28.52
N ASP A 771 25.51 -0.85 29.51
CA ASP A 771 24.57 -1.58 30.38
C ASP A 771 23.11 -1.17 30.22
N GLU A 772 22.83 0.01 29.64
CA GLU A 772 21.50 0.61 29.59
C GLU A 772 21.18 1.24 28.24
N TYR A 773 19.90 1.27 27.88
CA TYR A 773 19.34 2.17 26.89
C TYR A 773 18.78 3.41 27.61
N ILE A 774 19.19 4.60 27.18
CA ILE A 774 18.76 5.87 27.74
C ILE A 774 17.93 6.60 26.68
N THR A 775 16.61 6.64 26.85
CA THR A 775 15.73 7.45 26.00
C THR A 775 15.54 8.81 26.66
N SER A 776 16.06 9.85 26.03
CA SER A 776 16.00 11.24 26.49
C SER A 776 14.93 12.02 25.72
N TYR A 777 14.10 12.71 26.48
CA TYR A 777 13.17 13.72 26.04
C TYR A 777 13.69 15.09 26.48
N VAL A 778 14.05 15.95 25.52
CA VAL A 778 14.71 17.24 25.80
C VAL A 778 13.91 18.41 25.24
N ILE A 779 13.65 19.42 26.06
CA ILE A 779 13.00 20.68 25.70
C ILE A 779 13.89 21.85 26.14
N LYS A 780 14.45 22.63 25.19
CA LYS A 780 15.25 23.85 25.46
C LYS A 780 14.88 25.06 24.58
N PRO A 781 13.61 25.51 24.56
CA PRO A 781 13.14 26.63 23.76
C PRO A 781 13.49 27.98 24.38
N LYS A 782 13.18 29.06 23.64
CA LYS A 782 13.17 30.42 24.21
C LYS A 782 11.87 30.66 24.98
N LEU A 783 11.85 31.66 25.84
CA LEU A 783 10.66 32.06 26.60
C LEU A 783 9.98 33.28 25.96
N LYS A 784 8.67 33.43 26.19
CA LYS A 784 7.88 34.63 25.89
C LYS A 784 7.43 35.27 27.20
N ASN A 785 7.22 36.59 27.16
CA ASN A 785 6.48 37.24 28.22
C ASN A 785 4.99 36.93 28.05
N ILE A 786 4.29 36.72 29.16
CA ILE A 786 2.84 36.53 29.18
C ILE A 786 2.23 37.57 30.10
N ASP A 787 1.11 38.13 29.67
CA ASP A 787 0.25 38.98 30.51
C ASP A 787 -1.17 38.39 30.55
N LEU A 788 -1.55 37.86 31.71
CA LEU A 788 -2.91 37.35 31.98
C LEU A 788 -3.75 38.41 32.72
N GLY A 789 -3.34 39.67 32.70
CA GLY A 789 -4.01 40.79 33.37
C GLY A 789 -3.58 40.95 34.82
N PHE A 790 -4.09 40.10 35.71
CA PHE A 790 -3.73 40.14 37.14
C PHE A 790 -2.28 39.69 37.38
N VAL A 791 -1.78 38.77 36.56
CA VAL A 791 -0.45 38.17 36.70
C VAL A 791 0.30 38.17 35.37
N GLN A 792 1.61 38.41 35.44
CA GLN A 792 2.52 38.49 34.31
C GLN A 792 3.72 37.57 34.51
N PHE A 793 4.13 36.87 33.45
CA PHE A 793 5.43 36.20 33.38
C PHE A 793 6.38 37.07 32.56
N ILE A 794 7.52 37.46 33.14
CA ILE A 794 8.47 38.38 32.52
C ILE A 794 9.86 37.74 32.51
N GLN A 795 10.41 37.51 31.32
CA GLN A 795 11.77 36.98 31.16
C GLN A 795 12.81 38.12 31.33
N LYS A 796 13.98 37.83 31.94
CA LYS A 796 15.12 38.75 32.01
C LYS A 796 16.15 38.47 30.90
N GLY A 797 17.11 39.37 30.70
CA GLY A 797 18.26 39.09 29.83
C GLY A 797 19.00 37.83 30.29
N GLY A 798 19.25 36.88 29.38
CA GLY A 798 19.90 35.61 29.72
C GLY A 798 18.98 34.52 30.29
N SER A 799 17.65 34.70 30.22
CA SER A 799 16.68 33.66 30.60
C SER A 799 16.92 32.35 29.87
N SER A 800 16.84 31.24 30.59
CA SER A 800 16.91 29.90 30.01
C SER A 800 15.86 28.98 30.61
N PHE A 801 15.36 28.06 29.79
CA PHE A 801 14.44 27.02 30.20
C PHE A 801 14.91 25.69 29.62
N SER A 802 14.95 24.66 30.46
CA SER A 802 15.36 23.32 30.08
C SER A 802 14.53 22.30 30.83
N ILE A 803 14.00 21.31 30.12
CA ILE A 803 13.48 20.07 30.69
C ILE A 803 14.20 18.92 30.00
N VAL A 804 14.81 18.04 30.79
CA VAL A 804 15.42 16.80 30.33
C VAL A 804 14.80 15.67 31.12
N THR A 805 14.01 14.83 30.48
CA THR A 805 13.46 13.60 31.08
C THR A 805 14.14 12.40 30.45
N GLN A 806 14.67 11.49 31.26
CA GLN A 806 15.34 10.29 30.81
C GLN A 806 14.62 9.05 31.32
N ALA A 807 14.28 8.15 30.39
CA ALA A 807 13.86 6.79 30.68
C ALA A 807 15.06 5.86 30.50
N ARG A 808 15.42 5.10 31.53
CA ARG A 808 16.54 4.16 31.51
C ARG A 808 16.02 2.73 31.59
N VAL A 809 16.46 1.89 30.67
CA VAL A 809 16.13 0.45 30.62
C VAL A 809 17.42 -0.35 30.61
N LYS A 810 17.58 -1.28 31.57
CA LYS A 810 18.76 -2.15 31.64
C LYS A 810 18.74 -3.19 30.53
N LYS A 811 19.87 -3.37 29.81
CA LYS A 811 19.98 -4.35 28.73
C LYS A 811 19.72 -5.80 29.17
N LYS A 812 20.03 -6.13 30.42
CA LYS A 812 19.74 -7.45 31.02
C LYS A 812 18.24 -7.72 31.22
N ASN A 813 17.40 -6.67 31.17
CA ASN A 813 15.95 -6.78 31.25
C ASN A 813 15.29 -5.74 30.33
N PRO A 814 15.35 -5.94 29.00
CA PRO A 814 14.93 -4.94 28.01
C PRO A 814 13.41 -4.70 27.99
N THR A 815 12.64 -5.56 28.65
CA THR A 815 11.17 -5.44 28.84
C THR A 815 10.79 -5.01 30.27
N GLY A 816 11.77 -4.68 31.12
CA GLY A 816 11.52 -4.21 32.48
C GLY A 816 10.87 -2.83 32.51
N VAL A 817 10.21 -2.50 33.62
CA VAL A 817 9.65 -1.15 33.83
C VAL A 817 10.80 -0.12 33.78
N PRO A 818 10.74 0.88 32.88
CA PRO A 818 11.79 1.90 32.78
C PRO A 818 11.89 2.71 34.07
N SER A 819 13.12 3.01 34.49
CA SER A 819 13.37 3.97 35.57
C SER A 819 13.45 5.38 34.99
N PHE A 820 12.68 6.32 35.54
CA PHE A 820 12.62 7.70 35.06
C PHE A 820 13.41 8.65 35.96
N GLY A 821 13.99 9.69 35.35
CA GLY A 821 14.50 10.87 36.04
C GLY A 821 14.27 12.13 35.22
N THR A 822 14.04 13.26 35.87
CA THR A 822 13.78 14.55 35.24
C THR A 822 14.65 15.64 35.86
N ASP A 823 15.31 16.42 35.01
CA ASP A 823 15.99 17.67 35.36
C ASP A 823 15.27 18.82 34.64
N ALA A 824 14.62 19.68 35.41
CA ALA A 824 13.94 20.86 34.91
C ALA A 824 14.52 22.12 35.55
N THR A 825 14.93 23.08 34.74
CA THR A 825 15.54 24.33 35.20
C THR A 825 14.94 25.53 34.46
N LEU A 826 14.59 26.57 35.20
CA LEU A 826 14.16 27.87 34.70
C LEU A 826 15.00 28.97 35.36
N THR A 827 15.66 29.82 34.57
CA THR A 827 16.53 30.89 35.08
C THR A 827 16.07 32.28 34.67
N ALA A 828 16.42 33.25 35.50
CA ALA A 828 16.35 34.68 35.23
C ALA A 828 14.96 35.16 34.76
N PHE A 829 13.93 35.04 35.60
CA PHE A 829 12.57 35.50 35.29
C PHE A 829 11.95 36.28 36.47
N LYS A 830 10.81 36.94 36.23
CA LYS A 830 9.99 37.61 37.24
C LYS A 830 8.52 37.21 37.09
N ILE A 831 7.81 37.14 38.21
CA ILE A 831 6.35 37.08 38.24
C ILE A 831 5.82 38.44 38.68
N GLY A 832 5.15 39.13 37.77
CA GLY A 832 4.47 40.40 38.04
C GLY A 832 3.05 40.14 38.52
N ILE A 833 2.61 40.85 39.54
CA ILE A 833 1.26 40.79 40.11
C ILE A 833 0.66 42.19 40.07
N LEU A 834 -0.64 42.28 39.82
CA LEU A 834 -1.37 43.54 39.65
C LEU A 834 -0.72 44.43 38.57
N LYS A 835 -0.51 43.89 37.37
CA LYS A 835 0.17 44.57 36.24
C LYS A 835 1.57 45.10 36.58
N GLY A 836 2.32 44.34 37.38
CA GLY A 836 3.72 44.65 37.72
C GLY A 836 3.89 45.67 38.86
N LEU A 837 2.82 45.99 39.60
CA LEU A 837 2.91 46.75 40.85
C LEU A 837 3.71 46.00 41.93
N ILE A 838 3.69 44.66 41.89
CA ILE A 838 4.50 43.80 42.74
C ILE A 838 5.21 42.80 41.82
N ASN A 839 6.54 42.72 41.89
CA ASN A 839 7.32 41.76 41.11
C ASN A 839 8.08 40.84 42.06
N ILE A 840 7.91 39.52 41.87
CA ILE A 840 8.71 38.49 42.55
C ILE A 840 9.82 38.08 41.58
N ASP A 841 11.07 38.31 41.95
CA ASP A 841 12.22 38.20 41.06
C ASP A 841 13.06 36.95 41.36
N PHE A 842 13.30 36.12 40.34
CA PHE A 842 13.94 34.81 40.44
C PHE A 842 15.26 34.76 39.67
N ASN A 843 16.31 34.25 40.30
CA ASN A 843 17.56 33.92 39.64
C ASN A 843 17.48 32.53 39.00
N LYS A 844 16.98 31.53 39.73
CA LYS A 844 16.85 30.16 39.25
C LYS A 844 15.80 29.39 40.04
N ILE A 845 15.06 28.54 39.36
CA ILE A 845 14.35 27.41 39.96
C ILE A 845 14.84 26.15 39.26
N SER A 846 15.21 25.14 40.04
CA SER A 846 15.54 23.81 39.52
C SER A 846 14.80 22.72 40.27
N PHE A 847 14.35 21.73 39.51
CA PHE A 847 13.69 20.54 39.98
C PHE A 847 14.44 19.32 39.43
N VAL A 848 14.89 18.43 40.31
CA VAL A 848 15.62 17.21 39.93
C VAL A 848 14.98 15.99 40.59
N THR A 849 14.56 15.02 39.78
CA THR A 849 14.16 13.68 40.22
C THR A 849 15.08 12.62 39.64
N GLU A 850 15.50 11.69 40.50
CA GLU A 850 16.20 10.48 40.10
C GLU A 850 15.47 9.27 40.67
N ALA A 851 15.46 8.17 39.92
CA ALA A 851 14.84 6.93 40.37
C ALA A 851 15.43 6.47 41.70
N GLY A 852 14.58 6.29 42.71
CA GLY A 852 14.97 5.84 44.05
C GLY A 852 15.49 6.93 44.98
N LYS A 853 15.55 8.20 44.55
CA LYS A 853 15.87 9.35 45.41
C LYS A 853 14.63 10.22 45.63
N LYS A 854 14.63 11.00 46.72
CA LYS A 854 13.62 12.05 46.93
C LYS A 854 13.83 13.17 45.91
N ALA A 855 12.75 13.77 45.43
CA ALA A 855 12.81 14.94 44.56
C ALA A 855 13.54 16.10 45.25
N ASP A 856 14.43 16.76 44.51
CA ASP A 856 15.17 17.94 44.97
C ASP A 856 14.62 19.19 44.27
N VAL A 857 14.26 20.20 45.06
CA VAL A 857 13.72 21.47 44.58
C VAL A 857 14.55 22.59 45.17
N SER A 858 15.18 23.37 44.29
CA SER A 858 15.98 24.53 44.66
C SER A 858 15.41 25.79 44.04
N VAL A 859 15.20 26.81 44.86
CA VAL A 859 14.72 28.13 44.46
C VAL A 859 15.74 29.17 44.89
N GLU A 860 16.32 29.87 43.92
CA GLU A 860 17.23 30.98 44.11
C GLU A 860 16.51 32.27 43.73
N MET A 861 16.13 33.05 44.73
CA MET A 861 15.51 34.38 44.55
C MET A 861 16.56 35.45 44.27
N ALA A 862 16.16 36.53 43.58
CA ALA A 862 16.98 37.74 43.53
C ALA A 862 16.95 38.47 44.88
N ASN A 863 17.91 39.38 45.11
CA ASN A 863 17.93 40.25 46.29
C ASN A 863 17.84 41.72 45.84
N PRO A 864 16.79 42.48 46.21
CA PRO A 864 15.60 42.05 46.95
C PRO A 864 14.69 41.12 46.13
N CYS A 865 14.01 40.19 46.80
CA CYS A 865 13.17 39.17 46.16
C CYS A 865 11.80 39.70 45.70
N VAL A 866 11.27 40.70 46.41
CA VAL A 866 10.04 41.41 46.08
C VAL A 866 10.38 42.86 45.73
N VAL A 867 9.92 43.31 44.56
CA VAL A 867 10.16 44.67 44.04
C VAL A 867 8.84 45.34 43.72
N PHE A 868 8.58 46.48 44.35
CA PHE A 868 7.37 47.27 44.12
C PHE A 868 7.52 48.20 42.91
N GLY A 869 6.55 48.19 42.01
CA GLY A 869 6.50 49.00 40.80
C GLY A 869 5.51 50.17 40.88
N GLY A 870 5.54 51.05 39.88
CA GLY A 870 4.56 52.14 39.73
C GLY A 870 4.48 53.07 40.94
N ALA A 871 3.25 53.35 41.40
CA ALA A 871 3.00 54.21 42.56
C ALA A 871 3.55 53.66 43.89
N LEU A 872 3.86 52.36 43.96
CA LEU A 872 4.39 51.69 45.16
C LEU A 872 5.93 51.66 45.18
N ALA A 873 6.61 52.20 44.15
CA ALA A 873 8.07 52.14 44.04
C ALA A 873 8.81 52.83 45.19
N PHE A 874 8.19 53.79 45.88
CA PHE A 874 8.77 54.45 47.06
C PHE A 874 9.01 53.49 48.23
N ILE A 875 8.25 52.39 48.33
CA ILE A 875 8.41 51.37 49.37
C ILE A 875 9.78 50.70 49.25
N ASN A 876 10.32 50.57 48.05
CA ASN A 876 11.67 50.02 47.84
C ASN A 876 12.75 50.88 48.51
N ASN A 877 12.57 52.21 48.55
CA ASN A 877 13.52 53.13 49.20
C ASN A 877 13.43 53.06 50.73
N ILE A 878 12.22 52.85 51.26
CA ILE A 878 11.97 52.65 52.70
C ILE A 878 12.65 51.36 53.17
N ASN A 879 12.64 50.30 52.35
CA ASN A 879 13.30 49.03 52.66
C ASN A 879 14.84 49.15 52.81
N SER A 880 15.46 50.22 52.27
CA SER A 880 16.89 50.48 52.39
C SER A 880 17.31 51.33 53.60
N LEU A 881 16.33 51.95 54.29
CA LEU A 881 16.54 52.87 55.42
C LEU A 881 16.18 52.27 56.78
N ILE A 882 15.77 51.00 56.82
CA ILE A 882 15.28 50.35 58.04
C ILE A 882 16.33 49.36 58.54
N PRO A 883 16.89 49.55 59.75
CA PRO A 883 17.78 48.58 60.37
C PRO A 883 16.99 47.30 60.70
N SER A 884 17.66 46.16 60.72
CA SER A 884 17.10 44.79 60.80
C SER A 884 16.22 44.50 62.04
N ASP A 885 16.12 45.45 62.96
CA ASP A 885 15.44 45.46 64.25
C ASP A 885 14.25 46.45 64.32
N GLY A 886 13.94 47.16 63.22
CA GLY A 886 12.83 48.13 63.14
C GLY A 886 11.45 47.55 62.77
N PHE A 887 11.37 46.27 62.40
CA PHE A 887 10.11 45.54 62.20
C PHE A 887 10.08 44.33 63.14
N SER A 888 9.00 44.14 63.88
CA SER A 888 8.80 42.97 64.72
C SER A 888 8.58 41.67 63.93
N ASP A 889 8.50 41.73 62.59
CA ASP A 889 8.54 40.55 61.70
C ASP A 889 8.99 40.96 60.27
N PRO A 890 10.17 40.56 59.77
CA PRO A 890 10.62 40.87 58.40
C PRO A 890 9.73 40.19 57.34
N PRO A 891 9.79 40.58 56.05
CA PRO A 891 9.10 39.84 54.99
C PRO A 891 9.53 38.37 55.03
N TYR A 892 8.57 37.48 55.23
CA TYR A 892 8.84 36.06 55.34
C TYR A 892 8.72 35.41 53.96
N LEU A 893 9.63 34.48 53.68
CA LEU A 893 9.67 33.68 52.46
C LEU A 893 9.77 32.22 52.88
N ASP A 894 8.71 31.46 52.63
CA ASP A 894 8.67 30.02 52.85
C ASP A 894 8.66 29.32 51.48
N VAL A 895 9.60 28.40 51.29
CA VAL A 895 9.77 27.63 50.04
C VAL A 895 9.61 26.15 50.39
N SER A 896 8.65 25.51 49.73
CA SER A 896 8.32 24.10 49.93
C SER A 896 8.19 23.35 48.61
N LEU A 897 8.10 22.01 48.67
CA LEU A 897 7.76 21.18 47.51
C LEU A 897 6.38 21.53 46.92
N THR A 898 5.51 22.17 47.69
CA THR A 898 4.15 22.50 47.29
C THR A 898 3.98 23.91 46.72
N GLY A 899 4.96 24.79 46.91
CA GLY A 899 4.89 26.18 46.44
C GLY A 899 5.79 27.14 47.22
N ILE A 900 5.73 28.41 46.81
CA ILE A 900 6.39 29.54 47.45
C ILE A 900 5.33 30.41 48.11
N LYS A 901 5.51 30.69 49.40
CA LYS A 901 4.69 31.63 50.15
C LYS A 901 5.56 32.82 50.56
N CYS A 902 5.19 34.02 50.15
CA CYS A 902 5.91 35.23 50.54
C CYS A 902 4.95 36.34 50.94
N GLY A 903 5.28 37.05 52.02
CA GLY A 903 4.44 38.15 52.50
C GLY A 903 5.19 39.11 53.41
N TYR A 904 4.55 40.21 53.75
CA TYR A 904 5.01 41.17 54.76
C TYR A 904 3.86 41.59 55.66
N SER A 905 4.18 41.98 56.89
CA SER A 905 3.23 42.54 57.86
C SER A 905 3.83 43.83 58.41
N LEU A 906 3.14 44.96 58.21
CA LEU A 906 3.56 46.28 58.61
C LEU A 906 2.75 46.73 59.83
N ALA A 907 3.40 46.89 60.98
CA ALA A 907 2.78 47.53 62.13
C ALA A 907 2.58 49.03 61.86
N ILE A 908 1.37 49.53 62.07
CA ILE A 908 1.04 50.95 61.95
C ILE A 908 1.07 51.56 63.36
N PRO A 909 1.79 52.68 63.58
CA PRO A 909 1.89 53.32 64.89
C PRO A 909 0.53 53.65 65.52
N ASN A 910 0.43 53.49 66.83
CA ASN A 910 -0.75 53.89 67.59
C ASN A 910 -0.93 55.43 67.52
N VAL A 911 -2.18 55.87 67.36
CA VAL A 911 -2.55 57.30 67.33
C VAL A 911 -3.36 57.62 68.58
N GLN A 912 -2.86 58.50 69.45
CA GLN A 912 -3.56 58.93 70.67
C GLN A 912 -3.73 60.46 70.68
N MET A 913 -4.97 60.92 70.83
CA MET A 913 -5.35 62.33 70.87
C MET A 913 -6.39 62.57 71.98
N GLY A 914 -5.94 62.96 73.18
CA GLY A 914 -6.81 63.23 74.32
C GLY A 914 -7.65 62.00 74.72
N VAL A 915 -8.98 62.12 74.63
CA VAL A 915 -9.91 61.03 74.92
C VAL A 915 -9.97 59.97 73.82
N PHE A 916 -9.37 60.20 72.64
CA PHE A 916 -9.32 59.27 71.50
C PHE A 916 -8.01 58.46 71.47
N SER A 917 -8.09 57.15 71.26
CA SER A 917 -6.96 56.24 71.04
C SER A 917 -7.30 55.22 69.96
N LEU A 918 -6.43 55.08 68.96
CA LEU A 918 -6.47 54.02 67.95
C LEU A 918 -5.16 53.24 68.03
N SER A 919 -5.23 51.94 68.30
CA SER A 919 -4.05 51.10 68.57
C SER A 919 -4.17 49.71 67.95
N ASN A 920 -3.05 48.97 67.95
CA ASN A 920 -2.96 47.59 67.46
C ASN A 920 -3.27 47.45 65.95
N MET A 921 -2.89 48.45 65.16
CA MET A 921 -3.08 48.45 63.71
C MET A 921 -1.93 47.73 63.02
N THR A 922 -2.26 46.80 62.13
CA THR A 922 -1.31 46.13 61.24
C THR A 922 -1.85 46.08 59.81
N LEU A 923 -0.97 46.12 58.83
CA LEU A 923 -1.28 45.99 57.40
C LEU A 923 -0.44 44.87 56.81
N GLY A 924 -1.06 43.81 56.32
CA GLY A 924 -0.36 42.67 55.73
C GLY A 924 -0.73 42.44 54.27
N ALA A 925 0.23 41.94 53.51
CA ALA A 925 -0.01 41.40 52.18
C ALA A 925 0.79 40.11 51.98
N GLU A 926 0.20 39.15 51.27
CA GLU A 926 0.74 37.82 51.08
C GLU A 926 0.49 37.33 49.64
N VAL A 927 1.44 36.62 49.08
CA VAL A 927 1.31 35.90 47.80
C VAL A 927 1.63 34.43 48.05
N ASN A 928 0.78 33.56 47.52
CA ASN A 928 1.04 32.13 47.47
C ASN A 928 1.14 31.68 46.00
N LEU A 929 2.31 31.16 45.62
CA LEU A 929 2.64 30.65 44.30
C LEU A 929 2.79 29.11 44.35
N PRO A 930 1.73 28.34 44.09
CA PRO A 930 1.76 26.89 44.21
C PRO A 930 2.49 26.18 43.05
N PHE A 931 3.08 25.03 43.35
CA PHE A 931 3.70 24.11 42.39
C PHE A 931 2.82 22.90 42.06
N THR A 932 1.67 22.77 42.74
CA THR A 932 0.80 21.58 42.71
C THR A 932 -0.44 21.74 41.81
N GLY A 933 -0.53 22.84 41.06
CA GLY A 933 -1.70 23.15 40.23
C GLY A 933 -2.85 23.85 40.97
N ALA A 934 -2.69 24.14 42.27
CA ALA A 934 -3.60 25.04 43.00
C ALA A 934 -3.59 26.47 42.40
N PRO A 935 -4.61 27.30 42.66
CA PRO A 935 -4.61 28.69 42.18
C PRO A 935 -3.55 29.53 42.89
N LEU A 936 -2.92 30.45 42.17
CA LEU A 936 -2.17 31.55 42.78
C LEU A 936 -3.13 32.44 43.57
N THR A 937 -2.79 32.75 44.83
CA THR A 937 -3.59 33.64 45.67
C THR A 937 -2.80 34.87 46.11
N PHE A 938 -3.50 35.99 46.23
CA PHE A 938 -3.02 37.22 46.83
C PHE A 938 -3.93 37.60 48.00
N GLY A 939 -3.36 37.70 49.19
CA GLY A 939 -4.04 38.11 50.41
C GLY A 939 -3.68 39.54 50.79
N PHE A 940 -4.66 40.29 51.28
CA PHE A 940 -4.50 41.58 51.92
C PHE A 940 -5.25 41.59 53.25
N ASN A 941 -4.64 42.13 54.30
CA ASN A 941 -5.34 42.34 55.56
C ASN A 941 -5.00 43.70 56.20
N PHE A 942 -5.99 44.27 56.87
CA PHE A 942 -5.86 45.33 57.85
C PHE A 942 -6.28 44.74 59.19
N CYS A 943 -5.28 44.38 59.99
CA CYS A 943 -5.40 43.54 61.18
C CYS A 943 -5.89 42.12 60.86
N THR A 944 -5.59 41.18 61.73
CA THR A 944 -6.11 39.81 61.63
C THR A 944 -7.22 39.60 62.66
N ARG A 945 -8.02 38.55 62.47
CA ARG A 945 -9.07 38.20 63.44
C ARG A 945 -8.54 38.00 64.85
N GLN A 946 -7.34 37.44 64.97
CA GLN A 946 -6.69 37.15 66.24
C GLN A 946 -6.09 38.41 66.89
N GLN A 947 -5.86 39.46 66.09
CA GLN A 947 -5.27 40.71 66.55
C GLN A 947 -5.98 41.92 65.89
N PRO A 948 -7.23 42.22 66.28
CA PRO A 948 -8.00 43.34 65.73
C PRO A 948 -7.44 44.70 66.19
N PHE A 949 -7.64 45.75 65.40
CA PHE A 949 -7.37 47.12 65.86
C PHE A 949 -8.32 47.48 66.99
N CYS A 950 -7.89 48.37 67.88
CA CYS A 950 -8.69 48.87 68.99
C CYS A 950 -8.87 50.39 68.88
N LEU A 951 -10.13 50.84 68.87
CA LEU A 951 -10.54 52.24 68.86
C LEU A 951 -11.23 52.56 70.19
N THR A 952 -10.74 53.54 70.93
CA THR A 952 -11.33 53.98 72.20
C THR A 952 -11.54 55.48 72.22
N VAL A 953 -12.72 55.94 72.62
CA VAL A 953 -13.08 57.34 72.89
C VAL A 953 -13.71 57.44 74.28
N SER A 954 -12.97 57.95 75.27
CA SER A 954 -13.36 57.96 76.68
C SER A 954 -13.71 56.54 77.19
N PHE A 955 -14.99 56.25 77.48
CA PHE A 955 -15.48 54.95 77.92
C PHE A 955 -16.11 54.13 76.79
N LEU A 956 -16.23 54.70 75.58
CA LEU A 956 -16.72 54.02 74.38
C LEU A 956 -15.54 53.38 73.67
N GLY A 957 -15.50 52.05 73.63
CA GLY A 957 -14.44 51.27 72.99
C GLY A 957 -14.99 50.47 71.80
N GLY A 958 -14.11 49.98 70.96
CA GLY A 958 -14.46 49.16 69.81
C GLY A 958 -13.22 48.64 69.11
N GLY A 959 -13.42 47.86 68.06
CA GLY A 959 -12.32 47.28 67.30
C GLY A 959 -12.78 46.55 66.07
N GLY A 960 -11.83 46.05 65.30
CA GLY A 960 -12.17 45.31 64.10
C GLY A 960 -10.98 44.81 63.32
N PHE A 961 -11.28 44.15 62.21
CA PHE A 961 -10.29 43.73 61.25
C PHE A 961 -10.94 43.57 59.87
N PHE A 962 -10.12 43.57 58.83
CA PHE A 962 -10.53 43.30 57.47
C PHE A 962 -9.49 42.42 56.79
N GLY A 963 -9.91 41.34 56.16
CA GLY A 963 -9.09 40.45 55.36
C GLY A 963 -9.76 40.15 54.03
N MET A 964 -8.97 40.06 52.97
CA MET A 964 -9.41 39.68 51.64
C MET A 964 -8.37 38.76 50.99
N GLU A 965 -8.84 37.71 50.33
CA GLU A 965 -8.04 36.87 49.45
C GLU A 965 -8.64 36.85 48.05
N ILE A 966 -7.80 37.05 47.05
CA ILE A 966 -8.17 37.05 45.63
C ILE A 966 -7.29 36.06 44.85
N ASP A 967 -7.82 35.53 43.75
CA ASP A 967 -7.11 34.75 42.74
C ASP A 967 -7.37 35.32 41.33
N LEU A 968 -7.06 34.55 40.29
CA LEU A 968 -7.28 34.96 38.89
C LEU A 968 -8.76 34.98 38.48
N GLN A 969 -9.62 34.31 39.23
CA GLN A 969 -11.06 34.20 38.99
C GLN A 969 -11.84 35.29 39.75
N GLY A 970 -11.27 35.85 40.81
CA GLY A 970 -11.82 36.99 41.53
C GLY A 970 -11.56 36.90 43.02
N ILE A 971 -12.55 37.28 43.81
CA ILE A 971 -12.48 37.23 45.27
C ILE A 971 -12.78 35.82 45.76
N ARG A 972 -11.80 35.20 46.44
CA ARG A 972 -11.97 33.90 47.09
C ARG A 972 -12.54 34.03 48.49
N MET A 973 -12.12 35.06 49.21
CA MET A 973 -12.55 35.28 50.58
C MET A 973 -12.56 36.77 50.95
N ILE A 974 -13.59 37.20 51.66
CA ILE A 974 -13.62 38.45 52.42
C ILE A 974 -14.03 38.10 53.84
N GLU A 975 -13.26 38.54 54.82
CA GLU A 975 -13.58 38.40 56.25
C GLU A 975 -13.43 39.76 56.92
N ALA A 976 -14.48 40.24 57.58
CA ALA A 976 -14.45 41.54 58.24
C ALA A 976 -15.26 41.51 59.54
N SER A 977 -14.79 42.24 60.55
CA SER A 977 -15.59 42.48 61.75
C SER A 977 -15.42 43.90 62.25
N LEU A 978 -16.50 44.47 62.77
CA LEU A 978 -16.52 45.73 63.49
C LEU A 978 -17.30 45.55 64.79
N GLU A 979 -16.70 45.94 65.90
CA GLU A 979 -17.24 45.87 67.25
C GLU A 979 -17.21 47.26 67.89
N PHE A 980 -18.24 47.59 68.66
CA PHE A 980 -18.37 48.83 69.42
C PHE A 980 -19.07 48.57 70.75
N GLY A 981 -18.75 49.32 71.78
CA GLY A 981 -19.30 49.09 73.10
C GLY A 981 -18.73 50.03 74.16
N ALA A 982 -18.92 49.65 75.42
CA ALA A 982 -18.42 50.39 76.56
C ALA A 982 -17.71 49.45 77.53
N ALA A 983 -16.59 49.88 78.08
CA ALA A 983 -15.84 49.16 79.09
C ALA A 983 -15.48 50.10 80.24
N VAL A 984 -15.74 49.65 81.47
CA VAL A 984 -15.37 50.36 82.69
C VAL A 984 -14.66 49.38 83.60
N SER A 985 -13.50 49.78 84.13
CA SER A 985 -12.76 49.02 85.13
C SER A 985 -12.50 49.90 86.35
N ILE A 986 -12.57 49.28 87.53
CA ILE A 986 -12.31 49.95 88.81
C ILE A 986 -11.32 49.10 89.61
N ASN A 987 -10.34 49.76 90.22
CA ASN A 987 -9.35 49.11 91.07
C ASN A 987 -9.25 49.87 92.39
N LEU A 988 -9.68 49.22 93.48
CA LEU A 988 -9.75 49.79 94.83
C LEU A 988 -8.66 49.23 95.76
N GLY A 989 -7.61 48.62 95.21
CA GLY A 989 -6.49 48.03 95.96
C GLY A 989 -6.80 46.65 96.55
N VAL A 990 -7.89 46.51 97.30
CA VAL A 990 -8.34 45.22 97.90
C VAL A 990 -9.24 44.39 96.98
N ALA A 991 -9.88 45.04 96.00
CA ALA A 991 -10.67 44.41 94.96
C ALA A 991 -10.49 45.17 93.63
N SER A 992 -10.37 44.43 92.54
CA SER A 992 -10.33 44.97 91.18
C SER A 992 -11.35 44.25 90.32
N GLY A 993 -12.10 45.00 89.52
CA GLY A 993 -13.09 44.40 88.66
C GLY A 993 -13.41 45.30 87.48
N GLY A 994 -13.84 44.68 86.39
CA GLY A 994 -14.21 45.39 85.17
C GLY A 994 -15.39 44.73 84.51
N VAL A 995 -16.23 45.56 83.89
CA VAL A 995 -17.34 45.13 83.06
C VAL A 995 -17.19 45.76 81.68
N SER A 996 -17.37 44.97 80.64
CA SER A 996 -17.49 45.43 79.26
C SER A 996 -18.76 44.87 78.62
N ILE A 997 -19.42 45.69 77.82
CA ILE A 997 -20.48 45.29 76.89
C ILE A 997 -20.05 45.72 75.50
N MET A 998 -19.95 44.77 74.60
CA MET A 998 -19.54 44.97 73.22
C MET A 998 -20.60 44.40 72.29
N ALA A 999 -20.95 45.12 71.23
CA ALA A 999 -21.81 44.67 70.16
C ALA A 999 -21.05 44.76 68.85
N GLY A 1000 -21.17 43.76 67.99
CA GLY A 1000 -20.42 43.72 66.75
C GLY A 1000 -21.16 43.05 65.61
N ILE A 1001 -20.67 43.33 64.40
CA ILE A 1001 -21.08 42.66 63.18
C ILE A 1001 -19.85 41.95 62.62
N TYR A 1002 -20.01 40.68 62.28
CA TYR A 1002 -19.03 39.86 61.60
C TYR A 1002 -19.59 39.43 60.24
N PHE A 1003 -18.82 39.66 59.19
CA PHE A 1003 -19.14 39.30 57.82
C PHE A 1003 -18.06 38.37 57.27
N LYS A 1004 -18.45 37.26 56.65
CA LYS A 1004 -17.55 36.38 55.91
C LYS A 1004 -18.20 35.95 54.60
N MET A 1005 -17.49 36.14 53.50
CA MET A 1005 -17.82 35.56 52.20
C MET A 1005 -16.65 34.66 51.80
N GLU A 1006 -16.92 33.42 51.41
CA GLU A 1006 -15.89 32.46 50.99
C GLU A 1006 -16.39 31.59 49.84
N LEU A 1007 -15.52 31.31 48.88
CA LEU A 1007 -15.82 30.43 47.75
C LEU A 1007 -15.71 28.96 48.19
N VAL A 1008 -16.84 28.24 48.21
CA VAL A 1008 -16.95 26.81 48.58
C VAL A 1008 -17.59 26.06 47.40
N ASP A 1009 -16.95 25.01 46.90
CA ASP A 1009 -17.41 24.21 45.74
C ASP A 1009 -17.78 25.04 44.50
N GLY A 1010 -17.09 26.16 44.29
CA GLY A 1010 -17.32 27.07 43.15
C GLY A 1010 -18.50 28.03 43.33
N GLN A 1011 -19.13 28.07 44.50
CA GLN A 1011 -20.19 29.03 44.86
C GLN A 1011 -19.80 29.87 46.08
N ASN A 1012 -20.24 31.13 46.13
CA ASN A 1012 -19.99 31.99 47.28
C ASN A 1012 -20.92 31.62 48.45
N SER A 1013 -20.34 31.19 49.56
CA SER A 1013 -21.05 31.06 50.84
C SER A 1013 -20.85 32.34 51.65
N THR A 1014 -21.95 32.99 52.04
CA THR A 1014 -21.91 34.29 52.71
C THR A 1014 -22.62 34.22 54.06
N THR A 1015 -21.88 34.58 55.11
CA THR A 1015 -22.31 34.57 56.50
C THR A 1015 -22.30 35.99 57.06
N LEU A 1016 -23.41 36.42 57.65
CA LEU A 1016 -23.53 37.68 58.38
C LEU A 1016 -23.95 37.37 59.82
N THR A 1017 -23.15 37.77 60.80
CA THR A 1017 -23.43 37.54 62.23
C THR A 1017 -23.45 38.86 62.98
N GLY A 1018 -24.57 39.17 63.62
CA GLY A 1018 -24.63 40.22 64.64
C GLY A 1018 -24.45 39.58 66.02
N TYR A 1019 -23.58 40.11 66.87
CA TYR A 1019 -23.34 39.55 68.20
C TYR A 1019 -23.22 40.62 69.28
N VAL A 1020 -23.51 40.23 70.53
CA VAL A 1020 -23.33 41.02 71.74
C VAL A 1020 -22.57 40.17 72.74
N ARG A 1021 -21.48 40.70 73.27
CA ARG A 1021 -20.63 40.09 74.29
C ARG A 1021 -20.58 40.97 75.52
N ILE A 1022 -20.95 40.42 76.67
CA ILE A 1022 -20.84 41.06 77.98
C ILE A 1022 -19.85 40.27 78.80
N ASN A 1023 -18.79 40.92 79.26
CA ASN A 1023 -17.81 40.31 80.15
C ASN A 1023 -17.78 41.09 81.45
N GLY A 1024 -17.77 40.39 82.57
CA GLY A 1024 -17.55 40.95 83.89
C GLY A 1024 -16.54 40.10 84.63
N SER A 1025 -15.55 40.71 85.25
CA SER A 1025 -14.66 39.99 86.16
C SER A 1025 -14.42 40.79 87.44
N LEU A 1026 -14.30 40.08 88.55
CA LEU A 1026 -14.00 40.64 89.87
C LEU A 1026 -12.96 39.75 90.54
N CYS A 1027 -11.85 40.34 90.95
CA CYS A 1027 -10.77 39.71 91.67
C CYS A 1027 -10.57 40.41 93.03
N ILE A 1028 -10.63 39.64 94.11
CA ILE A 1028 -10.46 40.12 95.49
C ILE A 1028 -9.18 39.52 96.05
N LEU A 1029 -8.23 40.41 96.41
CA LEU A 1029 -6.92 40.07 97.01
C LEU A 1029 -6.06 39.04 96.23
N GLY A 1030 -6.38 38.74 94.97
CA GLY A 1030 -5.75 37.66 94.21
C GLY A 1030 -6.12 36.24 94.68
N LEU A 1031 -7.02 36.12 95.66
CA LEU A 1031 -7.41 34.86 96.29
C LEU A 1031 -8.72 34.30 95.73
N ILE A 1032 -9.63 35.18 95.29
CA ILE A 1032 -10.94 34.82 94.74
C ILE A 1032 -11.15 35.61 93.44
N THR A 1033 -11.37 34.91 92.34
CA THR A 1033 -11.72 35.50 91.03
C THR A 1033 -13.07 34.95 90.58
N ALA A 1034 -14.02 35.83 90.28
CA ALA A 1034 -15.27 35.49 89.62
C ALA A 1034 -15.31 36.18 88.26
N SER A 1035 -15.69 35.44 87.21
CA SER A 1035 -15.89 35.98 85.87
C SER A 1035 -17.18 35.45 85.26
N ILE A 1036 -17.87 36.33 84.55
CA ILE A 1036 -19.06 36.04 83.77
C ILE A 1036 -18.84 36.53 82.35
N GLU A 1037 -19.16 35.68 81.39
CA GLU A 1037 -19.10 35.97 79.97
C GLU A 1037 -20.43 35.55 79.35
N LEU A 1038 -21.21 36.51 78.87
CA LEU A 1038 -22.39 36.28 78.06
C LEU A 1038 -22.07 36.63 76.62
N TYR A 1039 -22.18 35.66 75.72
CA TYR A 1039 -22.07 35.85 74.28
C TYR A 1039 -23.40 35.49 73.64
N MET A 1040 -24.01 36.42 72.93
CA MET A 1040 -25.23 36.19 72.14
C MET A 1040 -24.93 36.54 70.69
N ALA A 1041 -25.24 35.66 69.75
CA ALA A 1041 -25.07 35.89 68.32
C ALA A 1041 -26.32 35.49 67.54
N LEU A 1042 -26.61 36.24 66.48
CA LEU A 1042 -27.59 35.91 65.46
C LEU A 1042 -26.86 35.86 64.11
N THR A 1043 -26.76 34.65 63.57
CA THR A 1043 -26.06 34.38 62.31
C THR A 1043 -27.08 34.12 61.20
N TYR A 1044 -26.95 34.81 60.09
CA TYR A 1044 -27.68 34.59 58.86
C TYR A 1044 -26.74 34.03 57.78
N LEU A 1045 -27.06 32.82 57.30
CA LEU A 1045 -26.43 32.15 56.17
C LEU A 1045 -27.21 32.56 54.93
N ILE A 1046 -26.70 33.55 54.19
CA ILE A 1046 -27.41 34.20 53.07
C ILE A 1046 -27.65 33.21 51.94
N ASP A 1047 -26.65 32.39 51.63
CA ASP A 1047 -26.68 31.32 50.62
C ASP A 1047 -27.72 30.24 50.94
N LYS A 1048 -27.97 29.97 52.23
CA LYS A 1048 -28.90 28.94 52.69
C LYS A 1048 -30.26 29.49 53.11
N GLU A 1049 -30.47 30.81 53.02
CA GLU A 1049 -31.66 31.53 53.52
C GLU A 1049 -32.02 31.17 54.98
N LYS A 1050 -31.02 30.82 55.81
CA LYS A 1050 -31.25 30.30 57.17
C LYS A 1050 -30.60 31.21 58.21
N ALA A 1051 -31.37 31.57 59.25
CA ALA A 1051 -30.84 32.25 60.43
C ALA A 1051 -30.79 31.30 61.62
N TYR A 1052 -29.76 31.38 62.45
CA TYR A 1052 -29.75 30.77 63.76
C TYR A 1052 -29.20 31.74 64.80
N GLY A 1053 -29.80 31.71 65.98
CA GLY A 1053 -29.31 32.43 67.15
C GLY A 1053 -28.62 31.47 68.10
N GLU A 1054 -27.56 31.91 68.74
CA GLU A 1054 -26.87 31.19 69.80
C GLU A 1054 -26.61 32.12 70.98
N ALA A 1055 -26.71 31.57 72.18
CA ALA A 1055 -26.37 32.27 73.41
C ALA A 1055 -25.56 31.35 74.31
N THR A 1056 -24.40 31.83 74.74
CA THR A 1056 -23.49 31.13 75.63
C THR A 1056 -23.24 31.99 76.86
N LEU A 1057 -23.62 31.49 78.04
CA LEU A 1057 -23.28 32.08 79.32
C LEU A 1057 -22.24 31.21 80.01
N LYS A 1058 -21.04 31.75 80.23
CA LYS A 1058 -19.95 31.10 80.91
C LYS A 1058 -19.67 31.82 82.22
N MET A 1059 -19.78 31.10 83.33
CA MET A 1059 -19.40 31.60 84.66
C MET A 1059 -18.23 30.77 85.17
N LYS A 1060 -17.16 31.44 85.58
CA LYS A 1060 -16.00 30.80 86.21
C LYS A 1060 -15.74 31.44 87.57
N ILE A 1061 -15.63 30.61 88.60
CA ILE A 1061 -15.20 31.01 89.94
C ILE A 1061 -13.91 30.26 90.25
N GLU A 1062 -12.92 31.00 90.72
CA GLU A 1062 -11.60 30.52 91.08
C GLU A 1062 -11.28 30.97 92.50
N ILE A 1063 -10.89 30.03 93.37
CA ILE A 1063 -10.51 30.28 94.77
C ILE A 1063 -9.16 29.59 94.99
N LEU A 1064 -8.10 30.37 95.23
CA LEU A 1064 -6.72 29.90 95.36
C LEU A 1064 -6.26 29.02 94.19
N PHE A 1065 -6.23 27.70 94.37
CA PHE A 1065 -5.77 26.71 93.39
C PHE A 1065 -6.93 25.91 92.76
N PHE A 1066 -8.17 26.18 93.17
CA PHE A 1066 -9.37 25.48 92.70
C PHE A 1066 -10.16 26.38 91.76
N SER A 1067 -10.58 25.86 90.61
CA SER A 1067 -11.47 26.58 89.70
C SER A 1067 -12.63 25.69 89.25
N ALA A 1068 -13.82 26.26 89.17
CA ALA A 1068 -15.01 25.63 88.61
C ALA A 1068 -15.61 26.55 87.54
N SER A 1069 -15.95 25.98 86.38
CA SER A 1069 -16.59 26.70 85.28
C SER A 1069 -17.90 26.02 84.91
N VAL A 1070 -18.97 26.78 84.77
CA VAL A 1070 -20.25 26.33 84.23
C VAL A 1070 -20.52 27.10 82.95
N THR A 1071 -20.77 26.36 81.87
CA THR A 1071 -21.14 26.91 80.57
C THR A 1071 -22.56 26.46 80.24
N LEU A 1072 -23.47 27.41 80.09
CA LEU A 1072 -24.81 27.20 79.57
C LEU A 1072 -24.82 27.65 78.11
N HIS A 1073 -25.11 26.73 77.19
CA HIS A 1073 -25.20 27.02 75.77
C HIS A 1073 -26.60 26.68 75.27
N THR A 1074 -27.18 27.57 74.48
CA THR A 1074 -28.43 27.31 73.76
C THR A 1074 -28.31 27.83 72.34
N GLN A 1075 -28.92 27.11 71.40
CA GLN A 1075 -28.97 27.47 70.00
C GLN A 1075 -30.40 27.29 69.51
N ARG A 1076 -30.87 28.22 68.69
CA ARG A 1076 -32.17 28.13 68.01
C ARG A 1076 -32.01 28.51 66.55
N THR A 1077 -32.32 27.56 65.66
CA THR A 1077 -32.44 27.84 64.24
C THR A 1077 -33.83 28.40 63.93
N PHE A 1078 -33.88 29.53 63.24
CA PHE A 1078 -35.10 30.13 62.72
C PHE A 1078 -35.36 29.55 61.31
N LYS A 1079 -36.61 29.18 61.03
CA LYS A 1079 -37.01 28.63 59.71
C LYS A 1079 -36.76 29.68 58.61
N GLY A 1080 -35.93 29.32 57.64
CA GLY A 1080 -35.84 29.98 56.33
C GLY A 1080 -37.00 29.61 55.41
N SER A 1081 -37.15 30.29 54.27
CA SER A 1081 -38.23 30.09 53.29
C SER A 1081 -38.31 28.65 52.75
N GLY A 1082 -39.24 27.86 53.28
CA GLY A 1082 -40.05 26.86 52.56
C GLY A 1082 -39.40 25.74 51.72
N LYS A 1083 -38.08 25.50 51.76
CA LYS A 1083 -37.40 24.50 50.89
C LYS A 1083 -36.82 23.27 51.59
N ASP A 1084 -37.09 23.05 52.88
CA ASP A 1084 -36.68 21.80 53.54
C ASP A 1084 -37.56 20.63 53.03
N PRO A 1085 -36.99 19.49 52.58
CA PRO A 1085 -37.77 18.37 52.09
C PRO A 1085 -38.69 17.83 53.20
N ASN A 1086 -39.97 17.70 52.90
CA ASN A 1086 -40.92 17.04 53.79
C ASN A 1086 -40.82 15.52 53.63
N PHE A 1087 -41.42 14.76 54.54
CA PHE A 1087 -41.30 13.29 54.55
C PHE A 1087 -41.73 12.64 53.22
N GLN A 1088 -42.69 13.23 52.51
CA GLN A 1088 -43.14 12.78 51.17
C GLN A 1088 -42.10 13.00 50.07
N MET A 1089 -41.15 13.91 50.26
CA MET A 1089 -40.03 14.15 49.34
C MET A 1089 -38.84 13.21 49.59
N ALA A 1090 -38.80 12.54 50.73
CA ALA A 1090 -37.69 11.67 51.13
C ALA A 1090 -37.94 10.17 50.87
N ILE A 1091 -39.21 9.74 50.86
CA ILE A 1091 -39.63 8.35 50.62
C ILE A 1091 -40.81 8.34 49.65
N LYS A 1092 -40.73 7.54 48.59
CA LYS A 1092 -41.88 7.31 47.68
C LYS A 1092 -42.89 6.39 48.35
N GLU A 1093 -44.18 6.54 48.02
CA GLU A 1093 -45.27 5.73 48.60
C GLU A 1093 -44.99 4.21 48.50
N ASN A 1094 -44.37 3.79 47.39
CA ASN A 1094 -43.95 2.43 47.13
C ASN A 1094 -42.91 1.92 48.15
N GLU A 1095 -41.91 2.74 48.46
CA GLU A 1095 -40.84 2.45 49.41
C GLU A 1095 -41.38 2.44 50.85
N TRP A 1096 -42.38 3.27 51.15
CA TRP A 1096 -43.09 3.24 52.42
C TRP A 1096 -43.92 1.96 52.60
N LEU A 1097 -44.63 1.52 51.56
CA LEU A 1097 -45.40 0.28 51.58
C LEU A 1097 -44.48 -0.95 51.73
N GLU A 1098 -43.32 -0.93 51.08
CA GLU A 1098 -42.31 -1.99 51.18
C GLU A 1098 -41.65 -2.02 52.57
N TYR A 1099 -41.34 -0.86 53.14
CA TYR A 1099 -40.92 -0.72 54.55
C TYR A 1099 -41.99 -1.25 55.52
N CYS A 1100 -43.26 -0.89 55.34
CA CYS A 1100 -44.35 -1.39 56.18
C CYS A 1100 -44.56 -2.90 56.05
N ALA A 1101 -44.41 -3.47 54.84
CA ALA A 1101 -44.52 -4.90 54.59
C ALA A 1101 -43.38 -5.70 55.25
N ALA A 1102 -42.18 -5.13 55.37
CA ALA A 1102 -41.05 -5.75 56.06
C ALA A 1102 -41.26 -5.91 57.58
N PHE A 1103 -42.20 -5.16 58.17
CA PHE A 1103 -42.60 -5.28 59.58
C PHE A 1103 -43.92 -6.07 59.78
N ALA A 1104 -44.52 -6.60 58.71
CA ALA A 1104 -45.76 -7.36 58.74
C ALA A 1104 -45.57 -8.89 58.53
N ALA A 1105 -44.34 -9.40 58.66
CA ALA A 1105 -44.01 -10.83 58.63
C ALA A 1105 -43.63 -11.36 60.01
#